data_AF-A0A7R7VW22-F1
#
_entry.id   AF-A0A7R7VW22-F1
#
_cell.length_a   1.000
_cell.length_b   1.000
_cell.length_c   1.000
_cell.angle_alpha   90.00
_cell.angle_beta   90.00
_cell.angle_gamma   90.00
#
_symmetry.space_group_name_H-M   'P 1'
#
loop_
_entity.id
_entity.type
_entity.pdbx_description
1 polymer ?
#
loop_
_entity_poly.entity_id
_entity_poly.type
_entity_poly.pdbx_seq_one_letter_code
_entity_poly.pdbx_strand_id
1 'polypeptide(L)'
;MAPPKKQSKTLASTSKARKGAEDVDPAPEAPQANEQSENGGPLQKLIHDDRIVTQLDSAYLGSVVVDIRALSHNERNRAIDERFIEKLSEAFKCGVRRFAQEDRLKVTTTSKMLETVLADHVTETTTLMDLHKSLTRKTSDPNELIHIQVLPEGTTFELRNGQHRVSAMLKILQEAIERADAGEDITRPEAHDYLWAIDLYDDDKMTEDTLAALMANREVMHHSNSDGYNAVQILGRLESVPEKERGEIVRGSTFSDWVQTLFGLNLTHTARMGSVISHEGFQPYVFRYGMTRYGERRFTWTLGGKMVSSKLDFIWFREFDKFLEFTTKIFGHTAHLVRCEDWELILSVEAGRPDYPLRLLFYPRREDYWLNNKKRKNPWPLPPNYRNEQLPRLSSPYQTNDYRFDWRRPGFLKDLSEEDYHFIFSRLMENRNLPCPCWNDWCNLEKAVDKVKRILRHIAIWIDPDWTYPAAASHDLKDFQWDLEIQDLLFGDKNFDRPFSLDADRLRLARNFIDELVRQVQTDGFWKDPKLNDLLKPPPDTLASASHSAAYFERFLHPNWAAIIQHVVKSAGPVLTNAMSAYNDLGFLISNQMPYSPWGPVIGRTLKQNQAVCRTPSMLNKNEEEDLVQQGEIFGALWHYRSLKSKMLETISWGLKGGKKRPENLIGCEAEYEAAVVVLKDQAQVLERYGYTHAIDNFSEDLSAFSLDRSEPAAITIKETPGFLKCRPKMFTSQAEEIQAKIKEHNRSIQKNSVIRQSETQKRKRNETEDVEPGEGVEPEENTEATDNEN
;
A
#
# COMPACT_ATOMS: atom_id res chain seq x y z
N MET A 1 -60.42 15.45 35.17
CA MET A 1 -61.27 15.37 33.97
C MET A 1 -60.42 14.86 32.83
N ALA A 2 -60.83 13.74 32.21
CA ALA A 2 -60.17 13.09 31.07
C ALA A 2 -60.43 13.89 29.75
N PRO A 3 -59.87 13.53 28.56
CA PRO A 3 -60.15 12.24 27.85
C PRO A 3 -58.95 11.74 26.98
N PRO A 4 -59.10 10.79 26.01
CA PRO A 4 -59.17 9.34 26.23
C PRO A 4 -58.28 8.45 25.28
N LYS A 5 -58.38 7.14 25.51
CA LYS A 5 -57.84 5.92 24.86
C LYS A 5 -57.95 5.79 23.32
N LYS A 6 -57.03 5.01 22.70
CA LYS A 6 -57.25 4.01 21.60
C LYS A 6 -56.13 2.94 21.68
N GLN A 7 -56.34 1.74 22.24
CA GLN A 7 -56.88 0.49 21.68
C GLN A 7 -56.10 -0.15 20.51
N SER A 8 -55.44 -1.26 20.86
CA SER A 8 -54.92 -2.36 20.03
C SER A 8 -56.03 -3.19 19.37
N LYS A 9 -55.78 -3.71 18.17
CA LYS A 9 -56.48 -4.89 17.62
C LYS A 9 -55.53 -5.76 16.80
N THR A 10 -55.32 -6.97 17.29
CA THR A 10 -54.83 -8.17 16.61
C THR A 10 -56.03 -8.92 15.99
N LEU A 11 -55.81 -9.71 14.92
CA LEU A 11 -56.48 -10.97 14.50
C LEU A 11 -56.22 -11.15 12.99
N ALA A 12 -55.47 -12.13 12.48
CA ALA A 12 -55.55 -13.60 12.52
C ALA A 12 -56.38 -14.22 11.37
N SER A 13 -55.87 -15.38 10.92
CA SER A 13 -56.53 -16.45 10.15
C SER A 13 -56.48 -16.28 8.61
N THR A 14 -56.42 -17.31 7.75
CA THR A 14 -56.20 -18.76 7.86
C THR A 14 -56.01 -19.31 6.44
N SER A 15 -55.37 -20.46 6.35
CA SER A 15 -55.20 -21.36 5.20
C SER A 15 -56.49 -21.81 4.46
N LYS A 16 -56.42 -22.04 3.14
CA LYS A 16 -56.93 -23.26 2.47
C LYS A 16 -56.43 -23.43 1.03
N ALA A 17 -56.44 -24.67 0.58
CA ALA A 17 -55.60 -25.27 -0.47
C ALA A 17 -56.33 -25.66 -1.78
N ARG A 18 -55.53 -25.91 -2.85
CA ARG A 18 -55.71 -26.79 -4.05
C ARG A 18 -56.97 -26.58 -4.92
N LYS A 19 -56.94 -26.57 -6.26
CA LYS A 19 -56.33 -27.48 -7.26
C LYS A 19 -56.68 -26.92 -8.66
N GLY A 20 -55.87 -27.17 -9.70
CA GLY A 20 -56.30 -27.07 -11.11
C GLY A 20 -55.19 -26.61 -12.06
N ALA A 21 -54.75 -27.50 -12.92
CA ALA A 21 -53.71 -27.32 -13.94
C ALA A 21 -54.32 -26.79 -15.26
N GLU A 22 -53.52 -26.05 -16.05
CA GLU A 22 -53.34 -26.26 -17.50
C GLU A 22 -52.31 -25.26 -18.07
N ASP A 23 -51.28 -25.83 -18.69
CA ASP A 23 -50.44 -25.41 -19.82
C ASP A 23 -50.29 -23.92 -20.19
N VAL A 24 -49.08 -23.37 -20.02
CA VAL A 24 -48.41 -22.51 -21.02
C VAL A 24 -46.89 -22.72 -20.93
N ASP A 25 -46.26 -22.95 -22.08
CA ASP A 25 -44.82 -23.16 -22.33
C ASP A 25 -43.88 -22.13 -21.66
N PRO A 26 -42.67 -22.56 -21.21
CA PRO A 26 -41.67 -21.65 -20.70
C PRO A 26 -40.89 -20.95 -21.83
N ALA A 27 -40.89 -19.62 -21.78
CA ALA A 27 -39.99 -18.76 -22.54
C ALA A 27 -38.51 -18.98 -22.14
N PRO A 28 -37.56 -18.81 -23.08
CA PRO A 28 -36.19 -19.25 -22.92
C PRO A 28 -35.41 -18.43 -21.87
N GLU A 29 -34.68 -19.15 -21.03
CA GLU A 29 -33.75 -18.62 -20.04
C GLU A 29 -32.67 -17.74 -20.71
N ALA A 30 -32.48 -16.55 -20.14
CA ALA A 30 -31.34 -15.70 -20.41
C ALA A 30 -30.04 -16.43 -20.01
N PRO A 31 -29.01 -16.49 -20.88
CA PRO A 31 -27.77 -17.16 -20.54
C PRO A 31 -27.03 -16.38 -19.46
N GLN A 32 -26.85 -17.03 -18.30
CA GLN A 32 -25.90 -16.64 -17.28
C GLN A 32 -24.49 -16.69 -17.90
N ALA A 33 -23.86 -15.51 -18.06
CA ALA A 33 -22.48 -15.41 -18.48
C ALA A 33 -21.57 -15.93 -17.36
N ASN A 34 -21.10 -17.15 -17.57
CA ASN A 34 -20.10 -17.85 -16.79
C ASN A 34 -18.73 -17.36 -17.25
N GLU A 35 -18.05 -16.51 -16.48
CA GLU A 35 -16.64 -16.15 -16.73
C GLU A 35 -15.74 -17.34 -16.37
N GLN A 36 -15.62 -18.29 -17.29
CA GLN A 36 -14.54 -19.27 -17.31
C GLN A 36 -13.41 -18.74 -18.19
N SER A 37 -12.26 -18.51 -17.54
CA SER A 37 -10.98 -18.29 -18.18
C SER A 37 -10.55 -19.59 -18.87
N GLU A 38 -10.38 -19.60 -20.19
CA GLU A 38 -9.50 -20.55 -20.88
C GLU A 38 -8.89 -19.94 -22.16
N ASN A 39 -7.55 -19.89 -22.15
CA ASN A 39 -6.63 -20.26 -23.22
C ASN A 39 -6.57 -19.47 -24.54
N GLY A 40 -5.55 -18.60 -24.61
CA GLY A 40 -4.33 -18.91 -25.38
C GLY A 40 -4.47 -19.22 -26.88
N GLY A 41 -4.40 -18.17 -27.71
CA GLY A 41 -3.99 -18.22 -29.12
C GLY A 41 -2.78 -17.30 -29.36
N PRO A 42 -1.93 -17.57 -30.35
CA PRO A 42 -0.53 -17.14 -30.37
C PRO A 42 -0.39 -15.62 -30.53
N LEU A 43 0.14 -14.98 -29.50
CA LEU A 43 0.81 -13.69 -29.61
C LEU A 43 1.90 -13.82 -30.68
N GLN A 44 1.62 -13.28 -31.86
CA GLN A 44 2.64 -12.85 -32.80
C GLN A 44 3.56 -11.91 -32.01
N LYS A 45 4.71 -12.45 -31.60
CA LYS A 45 5.81 -11.69 -31.01
C LYS A 45 6.25 -10.65 -32.04
N LEU A 46 5.73 -9.43 -31.94
CA LEU A 46 6.26 -8.33 -32.73
C LEU A 46 7.53 -7.81 -32.06
N ILE A 47 8.60 -7.92 -32.82
CA ILE A 47 9.93 -7.37 -32.56
C ILE A 47 9.78 -5.83 -32.48
N HIS A 48 10.25 -5.24 -31.39
CA HIS A 48 10.45 -3.80 -31.26
C HIS A 48 11.68 -3.47 -32.11
N ASP A 49 11.50 -2.78 -33.25
CA ASP A 49 12.61 -2.40 -34.12
C ASP A 49 13.13 -1.02 -33.68
N ASP A 50 14.20 -1.01 -32.88
CA ASP A 50 14.81 0.20 -32.31
C ASP A 50 15.27 1.20 -33.40
N ARG A 51 15.43 0.73 -34.64
CA ARG A 51 15.72 1.56 -35.80
C ARG A 51 14.57 2.52 -36.14
N ILE A 52 13.33 2.07 -36.00
CA ILE A 52 12.13 2.87 -36.28
C ILE A 52 11.95 3.98 -35.25
N VAL A 53 12.21 3.69 -33.97
CA VAL A 53 12.14 4.69 -32.89
C VAL A 53 13.19 5.78 -33.08
N THR A 54 14.42 5.40 -33.41
CA THR A 54 15.50 6.35 -33.70
C THR A 54 15.16 7.23 -34.92
N GLN A 55 14.53 6.66 -35.94
CA GLN A 55 14.07 7.41 -37.12
C GLN A 55 12.94 8.38 -36.79
N LEU A 56 11.96 7.97 -35.97
CA LEU A 56 10.89 8.85 -35.49
C LEU A 56 11.42 10.02 -34.65
N ASP A 57 12.38 9.75 -33.76
CA ASP A 57 13.03 10.81 -32.97
C ASP A 57 13.80 11.79 -33.87
N SER A 58 14.45 11.29 -34.93
CA SER A 58 15.16 12.15 -35.90
C SER A 58 14.23 12.96 -36.82
N ALA A 59 12.99 12.49 -37.00
CA ALA A 59 11.96 13.16 -37.79
C ALA A 59 11.10 14.10 -36.94
N TYR A 60 11.21 14.08 -35.61
CA TYR A 60 10.38 14.89 -34.73
C TYR A 60 10.70 16.39 -34.85
N LEU A 61 9.68 17.19 -35.15
CA LEU A 61 9.80 18.64 -35.33
C LEU A 61 9.38 19.44 -34.09
N GLY A 62 8.54 18.87 -33.22
CA GLY A 62 8.08 19.50 -31.99
C GLY A 62 6.58 19.34 -31.72
N SER A 63 6.09 20.04 -30.70
CA SER A 63 4.69 20.04 -30.27
C SER A 63 4.03 21.42 -30.40
N VAL A 64 2.81 21.44 -30.91
CA VAL A 64 1.98 22.66 -31.03
C VAL A 64 0.53 22.36 -30.67
N VAL A 65 -0.27 23.39 -30.43
CA VAL A 65 -1.72 23.31 -30.29
C VAL A 65 -2.38 23.85 -31.55
N VAL A 66 -3.31 23.08 -32.13
CA VAL A 66 -4.05 23.46 -33.34
C VAL A 66 -5.53 23.17 -33.18
N ASP A 67 -6.34 23.82 -34.01
CA ASP A 67 -7.73 23.43 -34.24
C ASP A 67 -7.80 22.11 -35.02
N ILE A 68 -8.44 21.08 -34.45
CA ILE A 68 -8.54 19.75 -35.06
C ILE A 68 -9.29 19.75 -36.40
N ARG A 69 -10.10 20.77 -36.69
CA ARG A 69 -10.81 20.92 -37.97
C ARG A 69 -9.88 21.34 -39.10
N ALA A 70 -8.72 21.91 -38.78
CA ALA A 70 -7.70 22.30 -39.75
C ALA A 70 -6.79 21.13 -40.20
N LEU A 71 -6.94 19.95 -39.58
CA LEU A 71 -6.14 18.77 -39.89
C LEU A 71 -6.73 18.01 -41.08
N SER A 72 -5.91 17.74 -42.11
CA SER A 72 -6.33 16.92 -43.24
C SER A 72 -6.24 15.43 -42.90
N HIS A 73 -7.15 14.63 -43.46
CA HIS A 73 -7.16 13.17 -43.31
C HIS A 73 -6.80 12.51 -44.64
N ASN A 74 -5.96 11.46 -44.58
CA ASN A 74 -5.50 10.73 -45.76
C ASN A 74 -6.09 9.30 -45.77
N GLU A 75 -6.42 8.78 -46.95
CA GLU A 75 -6.97 7.42 -47.15
C GLU A 75 -6.02 6.30 -46.70
N ARG A 76 -4.75 6.61 -46.49
CA ARG A 76 -3.75 5.64 -45.99
C ARG A 76 -3.96 5.27 -44.51
N ASN A 77 -4.68 6.08 -43.73
CA ASN A 77 -4.92 5.82 -42.31
C ASN A 77 -5.77 4.55 -42.08
N ARG A 78 -5.75 4.00 -40.85
CA ARG A 78 -6.68 2.92 -40.50
C ARG A 78 -8.12 3.38 -40.75
N ALA A 79 -8.90 2.49 -41.37
CA ALA A 79 -10.32 2.71 -41.60
C ALA A 79 -11.02 3.14 -40.30
N ILE A 80 -11.90 4.13 -40.43
CA ILE A 80 -12.70 4.61 -39.31
C ILE A 80 -13.64 3.47 -38.88
N ASP A 81 -13.64 3.18 -37.57
CA ASP A 81 -14.51 2.19 -36.95
C ASP A 81 -15.51 2.94 -36.08
N GLU A 82 -16.78 2.93 -36.50
CA GLU A 82 -17.86 3.64 -35.83
C GLU A 82 -18.09 3.13 -34.40
N ARG A 83 -17.95 1.82 -34.15
CA ARG A 83 -18.10 1.26 -32.78
C ARG A 83 -17.00 1.76 -31.87
N PHE A 84 -15.79 1.92 -32.41
CA PHE A 84 -14.67 2.46 -31.67
C PHE A 84 -14.84 3.95 -31.40
N ILE A 85 -15.38 4.71 -32.36
CA ILE A 85 -15.77 6.12 -32.16
C ILE A 85 -16.83 6.22 -31.07
N GLU A 86 -17.87 5.39 -31.06
CA GLU A 86 -18.90 5.41 -30.01
C GLU A 86 -18.29 5.17 -28.63
N LYS A 87 -17.43 4.17 -28.51
CA LYS A 87 -16.71 3.88 -27.26
C LYS A 87 -15.82 5.06 -26.81
N LEU A 88 -15.10 5.68 -27.75
CA LEU A 88 -14.28 6.86 -27.47
C LEU A 88 -15.13 8.08 -27.13
N SER A 89 -16.27 8.26 -27.79
CA SER A 89 -17.20 9.36 -27.53
C SER A 89 -17.74 9.24 -26.10
N GLU A 90 -18.14 8.03 -25.69
CA GLU A 90 -18.56 7.78 -24.31
C GLU A 90 -17.42 7.98 -23.30
N ALA A 91 -16.18 7.60 -23.66
CA ALA A 91 -15.02 7.85 -22.81
C ALA A 91 -14.67 9.34 -22.70
N PHE A 92 -14.81 10.09 -23.79
CA PHE A 92 -14.53 11.53 -23.86
C PHE A 92 -15.59 12.37 -23.18
N LYS A 93 -16.83 11.86 -23.09
CA LYS A 93 -17.82 12.44 -22.18
C LYS A 93 -17.21 12.53 -20.79
N CYS A 94 -16.46 11.54 -20.30
CA CYS A 94 -15.75 11.59 -19.01
C CYS A 94 -14.49 12.49 -18.96
N GLY A 95 -14.27 13.36 -19.94
CA GLY A 95 -13.12 14.26 -20.05
C GLY A 95 -11.92 13.63 -20.77
N VAL A 96 -11.23 14.43 -21.58
CA VAL A 96 -10.08 14.02 -22.40
C VAL A 96 -8.85 14.90 -22.17
N ARG A 97 -7.66 14.30 -22.12
CA ARG A 97 -6.40 15.04 -21.84
C ARG A 97 -5.77 15.55 -23.13
N ARG A 98 -6.48 16.43 -23.84
CA ARG A 98 -6.09 16.97 -25.18
C ARG A 98 -4.68 17.56 -25.28
N PHE A 99 -4.07 17.93 -24.15
CA PHE A 99 -2.75 18.56 -24.10
C PHE A 99 -1.65 17.66 -23.52
N ALA A 100 -2.03 16.54 -22.89
CA ALA A 100 -1.09 15.57 -22.34
C ALA A 100 -0.32 14.87 -23.45
N GLN A 101 0.96 14.58 -23.21
CA GLN A 101 1.88 14.06 -24.21
C GLN A 101 1.41 12.72 -24.81
N GLU A 102 0.82 11.87 -23.97
CA GLU A 102 0.27 10.56 -24.30
C GLU A 102 -0.97 10.62 -25.23
N ASP A 103 -1.72 11.72 -25.20
CA ASP A 103 -2.96 11.90 -25.96
C ASP A 103 -2.79 12.82 -27.17
N ARG A 104 -1.57 13.30 -27.44
CA ARG A 104 -1.27 14.12 -28.62
C ARG A 104 -1.54 13.36 -29.90
N LEU A 105 -2.14 14.07 -30.85
CA LEU A 105 -2.33 13.53 -32.19
C LEU A 105 -0.98 13.50 -32.91
N LYS A 106 -0.75 12.49 -33.75
CA LYS A 106 0.49 12.40 -34.54
C LYS A 106 0.22 12.94 -35.94
N VAL A 107 0.96 13.97 -36.30
CA VAL A 107 0.74 14.76 -37.50
C VAL A 107 2.04 14.87 -38.28
N THR A 108 1.95 14.83 -39.60
CA THR A 108 3.12 15.01 -40.48
C THR A 108 3.02 16.31 -41.26
N THR A 109 4.16 16.96 -41.44
CA THR A 109 4.34 18.15 -42.28
C THR A 109 5.78 18.17 -42.79
N THR A 110 6.16 19.17 -43.59
CA THR A 110 7.57 19.36 -43.99
C THR A 110 8.22 20.41 -43.11
N SER A 111 9.53 20.30 -42.85
CA SER A 111 10.30 21.34 -42.14
C SER A 111 10.06 22.75 -42.71
N LYS A 112 10.02 22.87 -44.05
CA LYS A 112 9.77 24.15 -44.76
C LYS A 112 8.37 24.71 -44.50
N MET A 113 7.35 23.85 -44.47
CA MET A 113 5.99 24.28 -44.14
C MET A 113 5.89 24.73 -42.69
N LEU A 114 6.52 24.01 -41.76
CA LEU A 114 6.56 24.42 -40.36
C LEU A 114 7.24 25.78 -40.18
N GLU A 115 8.37 26.03 -40.84
CA GLU A 115 9.03 27.34 -40.82
C GLU A 115 8.11 28.46 -41.33
N THR A 116 7.30 28.19 -42.37
CA THR A 116 6.34 29.16 -42.90
C THR A 116 5.24 29.47 -41.87
N VAL A 117 4.74 28.45 -41.16
CA VAL A 117 3.74 28.62 -40.09
C VAL A 117 4.32 29.39 -38.89
N LEU A 118 5.59 29.13 -38.54
CA LEU A 118 6.26 29.80 -37.43
C LEU A 118 6.65 31.24 -37.75
N ALA A 119 6.90 31.56 -39.03
CA ALA A 119 7.21 32.93 -39.45
C ALA A 119 6.10 33.92 -39.06
N ASP A 120 4.84 33.48 -39.11
CA ASP A 120 3.68 34.29 -38.71
C ASP A 120 3.57 34.48 -37.18
N HIS A 121 4.35 33.74 -36.40
CA HIS A 121 4.41 33.80 -34.94
C HIS A 121 5.68 34.53 -34.43
N VAL A 122 6.53 35.02 -35.35
CA VAL A 122 7.68 35.87 -35.02
C VAL A 122 7.17 37.25 -34.63
N THR A 123 7.62 37.76 -33.49
CA THR A 123 7.32 39.11 -33.01
C THR A 123 8.61 39.90 -32.81
N GLU A 124 8.54 41.20 -32.52
CA GLU A 124 9.74 42.03 -32.25
C GLU A 124 10.61 41.48 -31.11
N THR A 125 10.03 40.67 -30.21
CA THR A 125 10.70 40.09 -29.04
C THR A 125 11.00 38.59 -29.14
N THR A 126 10.50 37.89 -30.17
CA THR A 126 10.59 36.43 -30.27
C THR A 126 11.17 36.03 -31.62
N THR A 127 12.35 35.41 -31.62
CA THR A 127 13.00 34.96 -32.86
C THR A 127 12.53 33.56 -33.28
N LEU A 128 12.75 33.18 -34.54
CA LEU A 128 12.53 31.80 -35.01
C LEU A 128 13.32 30.76 -34.22
N MET A 129 14.54 31.09 -33.75
CA MET A 129 15.31 30.19 -32.89
C MET A 129 14.64 29.97 -31.54
N ASP A 130 14.02 31.01 -30.96
CA ASP A 130 13.29 30.90 -29.70
C ASP A 130 12.03 30.03 -29.85
N LEU A 131 11.32 30.15 -30.97
CA LEU A 131 10.16 29.32 -31.30
C LEU A 131 10.55 27.85 -31.48
N HIS A 132 11.64 27.55 -32.21
CA HIS A 132 12.16 26.18 -32.33
C HIS A 132 12.59 25.57 -30.99
N LYS A 133 13.18 26.39 -30.10
CA LYS A 133 13.53 25.96 -28.75
C LYS A 133 12.29 25.70 -27.88
N SER A 134 11.19 26.41 -28.13
CA SER A 134 9.92 26.20 -27.43
C SER A 134 9.19 24.94 -27.92
N LEU A 135 9.20 24.69 -29.23
CA LEU A 135 8.59 23.52 -29.88
C LEU A 135 9.09 22.17 -29.35
N THR A 136 10.37 22.12 -28.94
CA THR A 136 11.02 20.89 -28.47
C THR A 136 10.83 20.65 -26.97
N ARG A 137 10.17 21.56 -26.23
CA ARG A 137 9.86 21.36 -24.81
C ARG A 137 8.78 20.31 -24.64
N LYS A 138 9.10 19.23 -23.94
CA LYS A 138 8.15 18.19 -23.51
C LYS A 138 7.38 18.66 -22.26
N THR A 139 6.60 19.74 -22.41
CA THR A 139 5.70 20.23 -21.37
C THR A 139 4.31 19.64 -21.56
N SER A 140 3.54 19.46 -20.48
CA SER A 140 2.11 19.12 -20.54
C SER A 140 1.21 20.34 -20.36
N ASP A 141 1.78 21.52 -20.08
CA ASP A 141 1.02 22.76 -19.91
C ASP A 141 0.63 23.35 -21.28
N PRO A 142 -0.68 23.48 -21.58
CA PRO A 142 -1.12 24.10 -22.82
C PRO A 142 -0.67 25.55 -22.97
N ASN A 143 -0.42 26.29 -21.89
CA ASN A 143 0.01 27.68 -21.94
C ASN A 143 1.49 27.84 -22.35
N GLU A 144 2.27 26.77 -22.26
CA GLU A 144 3.67 26.74 -22.67
C GLU A 144 3.88 26.23 -24.10
N LEU A 145 2.83 25.68 -24.72
CA LEU A 145 2.84 25.26 -26.12
C LEU A 145 2.46 26.43 -27.04
N ILE A 146 2.98 26.41 -28.27
CA ILE A 146 2.62 27.41 -29.28
C ILE A 146 1.21 27.08 -29.81
N HIS A 147 0.30 28.04 -29.75
CA HIS A 147 -1.06 27.93 -30.28
C HIS A 147 -1.10 28.49 -31.70
N ILE A 148 -1.35 27.62 -32.67
CA ILE A 148 -1.55 27.99 -34.07
C ILE A 148 -3.06 28.07 -34.29
N GLN A 149 -3.59 29.30 -34.29
CA GLN A 149 -5.03 29.54 -34.42
C GLN A 149 -5.53 29.35 -35.86
N VAL A 150 -4.71 29.71 -36.85
CA VAL A 150 -5.04 29.61 -38.27
C VAL A 150 -3.81 29.11 -39.03
N LEU A 151 -4.00 28.10 -39.88
CA LEU A 151 -2.96 27.64 -40.79
C LEU A 151 -2.89 28.57 -42.02
N PRO A 152 -1.71 29.05 -42.42
CA PRO A 152 -1.54 29.86 -43.64
C PRO A 152 -2.03 29.14 -44.89
N GLU A 153 -2.53 29.90 -45.87
CA GLU A 153 -3.01 29.34 -47.14
C GLU A 153 -1.92 28.51 -47.83
N GLY A 154 -2.27 27.28 -48.22
CA GLY A 154 -1.34 26.32 -48.85
C GLY A 154 -0.49 25.50 -47.87
N THR A 155 -0.67 25.65 -46.55
CA THR A 155 -0.08 24.75 -45.55
C THR A 155 -1.08 23.67 -45.15
N THR A 156 -0.61 22.43 -45.03
CA THR A 156 -1.45 21.30 -44.62
C THR A 156 -0.74 20.45 -43.58
N PHE A 157 -1.44 20.18 -42.49
CA PHE A 157 -1.02 19.26 -41.44
C PHE A 157 -1.79 17.95 -41.60
N GLU A 158 -1.10 16.89 -42.00
CA GLU A 158 -1.72 15.59 -42.26
C GLU A 158 -1.80 14.77 -40.97
N LEU A 159 -3.02 14.44 -40.54
CA LEU A 159 -3.23 13.55 -39.41
C LEU A 159 -2.85 12.11 -39.78
N ARG A 160 -1.88 11.53 -39.07
CA ARG A 160 -1.45 10.12 -39.26
C ARG A 160 -1.96 9.20 -38.17
N ASN A 161 -2.20 9.73 -36.97
CA ASN A 161 -2.73 8.95 -35.84
C ASN A 161 -3.61 9.81 -34.94
N GLY A 162 -4.78 9.27 -34.59
CA GLY A 162 -5.75 9.93 -33.73
C GLY A 162 -7.05 10.29 -34.45
N GLN A 163 -7.26 9.78 -35.67
CA GLN A 163 -8.47 10.03 -36.47
C GLN A 163 -9.75 9.64 -35.73
N HIS A 164 -9.79 8.48 -35.04
CA HIS A 164 -10.96 8.08 -34.24
C HIS A 164 -11.18 9.02 -33.05
N ARG A 165 -10.12 9.60 -32.48
CA ARG A 165 -10.20 10.59 -31.38
C ARG A 165 -10.76 11.91 -31.92
N VAL A 166 -10.24 12.41 -33.05
CA VAL A 166 -10.78 13.61 -33.71
C VAL A 166 -12.24 13.43 -34.06
N SER A 167 -12.62 12.30 -34.68
CA SER A 167 -14.02 12.02 -35.01
C SER A 167 -14.92 11.91 -33.78
N ALA A 168 -14.46 11.26 -32.71
CA ALA A 168 -15.22 11.17 -31.45
C ALA A 168 -15.42 12.54 -30.79
N MET A 169 -14.39 13.39 -30.80
CA MET A 169 -14.49 14.76 -30.29
C MET A 169 -15.44 15.61 -31.13
N LEU A 170 -15.29 15.59 -32.45
CA LEU A 170 -16.20 16.33 -33.35
C LEU A 170 -17.65 15.87 -33.18
N LYS A 171 -17.88 14.56 -32.96
CA LYS A 171 -19.21 14.02 -32.65
C LYS A 171 -19.78 14.61 -31.37
N ILE A 172 -19.02 14.63 -30.26
CA ILE A 172 -19.48 15.20 -28.98
C ILE A 172 -19.76 16.70 -29.10
N LEU A 173 -18.88 17.45 -29.77
CA LEU A 173 -19.08 18.90 -29.96
C LEU A 173 -20.30 19.18 -30.83
N GLN A 174 -20.55 18.35 -31.85
CA GLN A 174 -21.75 18.45 -32.67
C GLN A 174 -23.03 18.12 -31.88
N GLU A 175 -23.01 17.06 -31.07
CA GLU A 175 -24.11 16.72 -30.14
C GLU A 175 -24.37 17.87 -29.15
N ALA A 176 -23.34 18.55 -28.66
CA ALA A 176 -23.48 19.71 -27.78
C ALA A 176 -24.12 20.91 -28.48
N ILE A 177 -23.79 21.18 -29.74
CA ILE A 177 -24.45 22.23 -30.56
C ILE A 177 -25.94 21.91 -30.72
N GLU A 178 -26.27 20.67 -31.09
CA GLU A 178 -27.66 20.25 -31.33
C GLU A 178 -28.52 20.37 -30.07
N ARG A 179 -27.97 20.02 -28.90
CA ARG A 179 -28.68 20.14 -27.62
C ARG A 179 -28.84 21.58 -27.16
N ALA A 180 -27.82 22.42 -27.37
CA ALA A 180 -27.91 23.86 -27.11
C ALA A 180 -28.98 24.53 -28.01
N ASP A 181 -28.99 24.18 -29.31
CA ASP A 181 -29.99 24.68 -30.27
C ASP A 181 -31.41 24.15 -29.96
N ALA A 182 -31.53 23.00 -29.30
CA ALA A 182 -32.79 22.44 -28.78
C ALA A 182 -33.29 23.10 -27.48
N GLY A 183 -32.55 24.06 -26.93
CA GLY A 183 -32.92 24.81 -25.72
C GLY A 183 -32.58 24.09 -24.40
N GLU A 184 -31.71 23.09 -24.43
CA GLU A 184 -31.13 22.52 -23.21
C GLU A 184 -30.11 23.49 -22.60
N ASP A 185 -29.95 23.45 -21.27
CA ASP A 185 -29.01 24.29 -20.51
C ASP A 185 -27.57 23.79 -20.67
N ILE A 186 -27.06 23.85 -21.91
CA ILE A 186 -25.72 23.41 -22.31
C ILE A 186 -25.06 24.55 -23.09
N THR A 187 -23.84 24.89 -22.71
CA THR A 187 -23.05 25.91 -23.37
C THR A 187 -22.66 25.45 -24.77
N ARG A 188 -22.90 26.29 -25.78
CA ARG A 188 -22.46 26.03 -27.15
C ARG A 188 -20.92 25.97 -27.20
N PRO A 189 -20.32 24.99 -27.90
CA PRO A 189 -18.87 24.90 -28.05
C PRO A 189 -18.25 26.18 -28.62
N GLU A 190 -17.14 26.60 -28.04
CA GLU A 190 -16.35 27.74 -28.47
C GLU A 190 -15.09 27.30 -29.25
N ALA A 191 -14.35 28.25 -29.84
CA ALA A 191 -13.16 27.93 -30.64
C ALA A 191 -12.10 27.13 -29.86
N HIS A 192 -11.99 27.36 -28.55
CA HIS A 192 -11.02 26.65 -27.70
C HIS A 192 -11.38 25.17 -27.49
N ASP A 193 -12.65 24.77 -27.70
CA ASP A 193 -13.08 23.37 -27.58
C ASP A 193 -12.59 22.49 -28.74
N TYR A 194 -12.16 23.11 -29.84
CA TYR A 194 -11.58 22.41 -30.98
C TYR A 194 -10.05 22.29 -30.89
N LEU A 195 -9.43 22.83 -29.84
CA LEU A 195 -7.97 22.82 -29.70
C LEU A 195 -7.46 21.49 -29.15
N TRP A 196 -6.41 20.96 -29.78
CA TRP A 196 -5.70 19.75 -29.34
C TRP A 196 -4.21 19.89 -29.57
N ALA A 197 -3.39 19.42 -28.62
CA ALA A 197 -1.95 19.34 -28.81
C ALA A 197 -1.58 18.21 -29.81
N ILE A 198 -0.68 18.53 -30.73
CA ILE A 198 -0.20 17.61 -31.75
C ILE A 198 1.32 17.50 -31.69
N ASP A 199 1.82 16.32 -32.03
CA ASP A 199 3.22 16.06 -32.29
C ASP A 199 3.47 16.09 -33.79
N LEU A 200 4.37 16.96 -34.23
CA LEU A 200 4.73 17.17 -35.63
C LEU A 200 5.95 16.34 -36.00
N TYR A 201 5.88 15.65 -37.14
CA TYR A 201 6.99 14.87 -37.71
C TYR A 201 7.25 15.31 -39.16
N ASP A 202 8.51 15.30 -39.55
CA ASP A 202 9.00 15.70 -40.87
C ASP A 202 8.81 14.58 -41.89
N ASP A 203 7.84 14.76 -42.80
CA ASP A 203 7.46 13.77 -43.82
C ASP A 203 8.66 13.42 -44.73
N ASP A 204 9.52 14.40 -45.03
CA ASP A 204 10.70 14.23 -45.89
C ASP A 204 11.78 13.30 -45.27
N LYS A 205 11.73 13.09 -43.95
CA LYS A 205 12.71 12.26 -43.21
C LYS A 205 12.21 10.86 -42.90
N MET A 206 10.96 10.54 -43.23
CA MET A 206 10.34 9.26 -42.88
C MET A 206 10.38 8.25 -44.03
N THR A 207 10.72 7.00 -43.73
CA THR A 207 10.55 5.86 -44.66
C THR A 207 9.11 5.35 -44.61
N GLU A 208 8.67 4.59 -45.63
CA GLU A 208 7.33 3.97 -45.63
C GLU A 208 7.09 3.11 -44.39
N ASP A 209 8.10 2.36 -43.93
CA ASP A 209 8.03 1.55 -42.72
C ASP A 209 7.86 2.41 -41.44
N THR A 210 8.54 3.56 -41.38
CA THR A 210 8.45 4.50 -40.25
C THR A 210 7.09 5.18 -40.21
N LEU A 211 6.57 5.57 -41.39
CA LEU A 211 5.25 6.15 -41.54
C LEU A 211 4.16 5.14 -41.13
N ALA A 212 4.27 3.89 -41.58
CA ALA A 212 3.37 2.81 -41.19
C ALA A 212 3.41 2.56 -39.67
N ALA A 213 4.58 2.69 -39.03
CA ALA A 213 4.71 2.57 -37.58
C ALA A 213 4.06 3.75 -36.83
N LEU A 214 4.18 4.99 -37.32
CA LEU A 214 3.51 6.17 -36.76
C LEU A 214 1.98 6.03 -36.79
N MET A 215 1.46 5.47 -37.88
CA MET A 215 0.03 5.20 -38.09
C MET A 215 -0.47 3.98 -37.32
N ALA A 216 0.41 3.02 -37.05
CA ALA A 216 0.12 1.85 -36.23
C ALA A 216 0.07 2.28 -34.76
N ASN A 217 -1.13 2.67 -34.32
CA ASN A 217 -1.47 3.05 -32.94
C ASN A 217 -0.99 2.03 -31.89
N ARG A 218 0.30 2.08 -31.53
CA ARG A 218 0.98 1.21 -30.56
C ARG A 218 1.03 1.83 -29.17
N GLU A 219 0.90 3.15 -29.08
CA GLU A 219 0.75 3.85 -27.82
C GLU A 219 -0.72 4.21 -27.62
N VAL A 220 -1.36 3.39 -26.78
CA VAL A 220 -2.39 3.82 -25.84
C VAL A 220 -3.83 3.97 -26.39
N MET A 221 -4.60 2.88 -26.22
CA MET A 221 -5.92 3.03 -25.62
C MET A 221 -5.73 3.10 -24.10
N HIS A 222 -5.86 4.28 -23.48
CA HIS A 222 -6.05 4.36 -22.04
C HIS A 222 -7.53 4.48 -21.70
N HIS A 223 -7.86 3.85 -20.59
CA HIS A 223 -9.16 3.87 -19.94
C HIS A 223 -9.32 5.25 -19.27
N SER A 224 -10.55 5.60 -18.86
CA SER A 224 -10.93 6.82 -18.10
C SER A 224 -9.80 7.46 -17.27
N ASN A 225 -9.76 8.81 -17.22
CA ASN A 225 -8.84 9.59 -16.38
C ASN A 225 -8.68 8.98 -14.97
N SER A 226 -7.46 8.96 -14.44
CA SER A 226 -7.23 8.46 -13.08
C SER A 226 -7.94 9.34 -12.06
N ASP A 227 -8.35 8.73 -10.94
CA ASP A 227 -8.99 9.45 -9.84
C ASP A 227 -8.11 10.60 -9.31
N GLY A 228 -6.78 10.41 -9.27
CA GLY A 228 -5.84 11.43 -8.79
C GLY A 228 -5.76 12.63 -9.72
N TYR A 229 -5.74 12.40 -11.04
CA TYR A 229 -5.81 13.49 -12.03
C TYR A 229 -7.12 14.26 -11.89
N ASN A 230 -8.25 13.55 -11.82
CA ASN A 230 -9.56 14.16 -11.62
C ASN A 230 -9.62 14.98 -10.33
N ALA A 231 -9.03 14.47 -9.23
CA ALA A 231 -8.96 15.17 -7.96
C ALA A 231 -8.24 16.51 -8.08
N VAL A 232 -7.08 16.56 -8.74
CA VAL A 232 -6.31 17.80 -8.95
C VAL A 232 -7.11 18.80 -9.77
N GLN A 233 -7.73 18.37 -10.87
CA GLN A 233 -8.51 19.25 -11.75
C GLN A 233 -9.73 19.83 -11.02
N ILE A 234 -10.47 18.98 -10.30
CA ILE A 234 -11.65 19.40 -9.53
C ILE A 234 -11.25 20.38 -8.42
N LEU A 235 -10.23 20.04 -7.62
CA LEU A 235 -9.78 20.89 -6.51
C LEU A 235 -9.19 22.21 -7.00
N GLY A 236 -8.38 22.19 -8.06
CA GLY A 236 -7.82 23.40 -8.67
C GLY A 236 -8.91 24.32 -9.24
N ARG A 237 -9.97 23.75 -9.85
CA ARG A 237 -11.10 24.56 -10.30
C ARG A 237 -11.91 25.12 -9.13
N LEU A 238 -12.15 24.32 -8.09
CA LEU A 238 -12.86 24.77 -6.88
C LEU A 238 -12.15 25.93 -6.20
N GLU A 239 -10.81 25.96 -6.20
CA GLU A 239 -10.03 27.07 -5.67
C GLU A 239 -10.30 28.39 -6.41
N SER A 240 -10.53 28.32 -7.73
CA SER A 240 -10.89 29.49 -8.55
C SER A 240 -12.33 29.99 -8.38
N VAL A 241 -13.19 29.23 -7.68
CA VAL A 241 -14.58 29.58 -7.43
C VAL A 241 -14.70 30.45 -6.15
N PRO A 242 -15.53 31.50 -6.11
CA PRO A 242 -15.79 32.27 -4.89
C PRO A 242 -16.25 31.37 -3.72
N GLU A 243 -15.78 31.67 -2.51
CA GLU A 243 -16.02 30.83 -1.31
C GLU A 243 -17.52 30.59 -1.01
N LYS A 244 -18.35 31.61 -1.26
CA LYS A 244 -19.82 31.50 -1.11
C LYS A 244 -20.44 30.47 -2.07
N GLU A 245 -19.94 30.40 -3.29
CA GLU A 245 -20.42 29.49 -4.34
C GLU A 245 -19.84 28.08 -4.17
N ARG A 246 -18.60 27.95 -3.65
CA ARG A 246 -17.99 26.65 -3.33
C ARG A 246 -18.86 25.83 -2.38
N GLY A 247 -19.40 26.47 -1.34
CA GLY A 247 -20.27 25.82 -0.35
C GLY A 247 -21.61 25.34 -0.91
N GLU A 248 -22.05 25.90 -2.05
CA GLU A 248 -23.27 25.47 -2.76
C GLU A 248 -22.97 24.34 -3.74
N ILE A 249 -21.87 24.45 -4.49
CA ILE A 249 -21.39 23.44 -5.45
C ILE A 249 -21.11 22.10 -4.76
N VAL A 250 -20.48 22.14 -3.59
CA VAL A 250 -20.04 20.92 -2.89
C VAL A 250 -21.22 20.19 -2.20
N ARG A 251 -22.45 20.74 -2.24
CA ARG A 251 -23.66 20.02 -1.78
C ARG A 251 -24.03 18.90 -2.75
N GLY A 252 -24.40 17.74 -2.19
CA GLY A 252 -24.39 16.45 -2.90
C GLY A 252 -25.21 16.33 -4.19
N SER A 253 -26.28 17.11 -4.40
CA SER A 253 -27.03 17.10 -5.66
C SER A 253 -26.38 17.95 -6.74
N THR A 254 -25.90 19.15 -6.38
CA THR A 254 -25.30 20.12 -7.30
C THR A 254 -23.87 19.74 -7.68
N PHE A 255 -23.16 19.00 -6.81
CA PHE A 255 -21.79 18.58 -7.07
C PHE A 255 -21.70 17.62 -8.27
N SER A 256 -22.65 16.68 -8.38
CA SER A 256 -22.68 15.73 -9.51
C SER A 256 -22.87 16.45 -10.83
N ASP A 257 -23.85 17.35 -10.88
CA ASP A 257 -24.18 18.12 -12.08
C ASP A 257 -23.03 19.07 -12.43
N TRP A 258 -22.44 19.75 -11.44
CA TRP A 258 -21.30 20.65 -11.65
C TRP A 258 -20.07 19.90 -12.19
N VAL A 259 -19.76 18.71 -11.63
CA VAL A 259 -18.63 17.92 -12.11
C VAL A 259 -18.90 17.34 -13.50
N GLN A 260 -20.12 16.86 -13.76
CA GLN A 260 -20.52 16.35 -15.06
C GLN A 260 -20.55 17.46 -16.13
N THR A 261 -21.02 18.66 -15.80
CA THR A 261 -21.08 19.78 -16.74
C THR A 261 -19.70 20.35 -17.06
N LEU A 262 -18.81 20.49 -16.06
CA LEU A 262 -17.49 21.11 -16.28
C LEU A 262 -16.39 20.14 -16.71
N PHE A 263 -16.42 18.90 -16.22
CA PHE A 263 -15.38 17.92 -16.50
C PHE A 263 -15.90 16.74 -17.30
N GLY A 264 -17.21 16.66 -17.51
CA GLY A 264 -17.83 15.56 -18.25
C GLY A 264 -17.88 14.23 -17.47
N LEU A 265 -17.29 14.17 -16.28
CA LEU A 265 -17.14 12.94 -15.52
C LEU A 265 -18.50 12.38 -15.08
N ASN A 266 -18.87 11.19 -15.59
CA ASN A 266 -20.00 10.44 -15.06
C ASN A 266 -19.57 9.73 -13.77
N LEU A 267 -19.96 10.29 -12.63
CA LEU A 267 -19.42 9.90 -11.34
C LEU A 267 -20.16 8.68 -10.77
N THR A 268 -19.50 7.52 -10.81
CA THR A 268 -19.98 6.30 -10.11
C THR A 268 -19.87 6.41 -8.57
N HIS A 269 -19.12 7.39 -8.05
CA HIS A 269 -18.79 7.55 -6.62
C HIS A 269 -18.94 8.98 -6.08
N THR A 270 -19.92 9.75 -6.57
CA THR A 270 -20.14 11.18 -6.22
C THR A 270 -20.12 11.46 -4.71
N ALA A 271 -20.75 10.61 -3.90
CA ALA A 271 -20.80 10.80 -2.44
C ALA A 271 -19.41 10.71 -1.77
N ARG A 272 -18.54 9.81 -2.26
CA ARG A 272 -17.18 9.65 -1.72
C ARG A 272 -16.31 10.84 -2.11
N MET A 273 -16.40 11.25 -3.38
CA MET A 273 -15.71 12.44 -3.89
C MET A 273 -16.12 13.67 -3.12
N GLY A 274 -17.43 13.89 -2.99
CA GLY A 274 -18.01 14.97 -2.19
C GLY A 274 -17.48 14.96 -0.77
N SER A 275 -17.41 13.81 -0.10
CA SER A 275 -16.88 13.74 1.27
C SER A 275 -15.41 14.17 1.42
N VAL A 276 -14.55 13.79 0.46
CA VAL A 276 -13.13 14.15 0.44
C VAL A 276 -12.96 15.63 0.10
N ILE A 277 -13.69 16.08 -0.91
CA ILE A 277 -13.63 17.45 -1.40
C ILE A 277 -14.28 18.40 -0.39
N SER A 278 -15.28 18.00 0.38
CA SER A 278 -15.89 18.88 1.40
C SER A 278 -15.00 19.08 2.63
N HIS A 279 -13.96 18.26 2.78
CA HIS A 279 -13.17 18.20 3.99
C HIS A 279 -11.97 19.14 3.91
N GLU A 280 -12.08 20.30 4.56
CA GLU A 280 -11.08 21.38 4.55
C GLU A 280 -9.66 20.90 4.86
N GLY A 281 -9.51 19.98 5.83
CA GLY A 281 -8.20 19.41 6.15
C GLY A 281 -7.62 18.46 5.09
N PHE A 282 -8.44 17.70 4.36
CA PHE A 282 -7.96 16.69 3.40
C PHE A 282 -7.70 17.27 2.01
N GLN A 283 -8.44 18.31 1.59
CA GLN A 283 -8.27 18.93 0.27
C GLN A 283 -6.80 19.26 -0.06
N PRO A 284 -6.03 19.96 0.81
CA PRO A 284 -4.66 20.34 0.47
C PRO A 284 -3.72 19.14 0.36
N TYR A 285 -3.95 18.10 1.19
CA TYR A 285 -3.17 16.87 1.14
C TYR A 285 -3.45 16.06 -0.12
N VAL A 286 -4.72 15.89 -0.48
CA VAL A 286 -5.12 15.19 -1.71
C VAL A 286 -4.62 15.93 -2.94
N PHE A 287 -4.72 17.25 -2.97
CA PHE A 287 -4.20 18.07 -4.06
C PHE A 287 -2.68 17.89 -4.21
N ARG A 288 -1.91 18.09 -3.13
CA ARG A 288 -0.44 17.97 -3.15
C ARG A 288 0.02 16.54 -3.48
N TYR A 289 -0.69 15.53 -2.98
CA TYR A 289 -0.42 14.13 -3.32
C TYR A 289 -0.70 13.87 -4.80
N GLY A 290 -1.86 14.29 -5.30
CA GLY A 290 -2.29 14.12 -6.69
C GLY A 290 -1.42 14.87 -7.71
N MET A 291 -0.81 15.99 -7.31
CA MET A 291 0.16 16.74 -8.15
C MET A 291 1.45 15.95 -8.44
N THR A 292 1.70 14.87 -7.72
CA THR A 292 2.83 13.98 -7.99
C THR A 292 2.43 12.89 -8.97
N ARG A 293 3.35 12.45 -9.86
CA ARG A 293 3.04 11.38 -10.83
C ARG A 293 2.64 10.06 -10.17
N TYR A 294 3.18 9.77 -8.98
CA TYR A 294 2.77 8.60 -8.20
C TYR A 294 1.35 8.75 -7.65
N GLY A 295 1.05 9.90 -7.02
CA GLY A 295 -0.26 10.15 -6.46
C GLY A 295 -1.36 10.28 -7.51
N GLU A 296 -1.08 10.95 -8.63
CA GLU A 296 -1.95 11.03 -9.81
C GLU A 296 -2.44 9.64 -10.24
N ARG A 297 -1.53 8.65 -10.29
CA ARG A 297 -1.84 7.29 -10.77
C ARG A 297 -2.42 6.37 -9.69
N ARG A 298 -1.98 6.52 -8.44
CA ARG A 298 -2.33 5.58 -7.35
C ARG A 298 -3.52 6.02 -6.50
N PHE A 299 -3.82 7.32 -6.45
CA PHE A 299 -4.96 7.82 -5.69
C PHE A 299 -6.26 7.17 -6.17
N THR A 300 -7.16 6.86 -5.23
CA THR A 300 -8.52 6.42 -5.53
C THR A 300 -9.52 7.06 -4.57
N TRP A 301 -10.67 7.47 -5.09
CA TRP A 301 -11.75 8.06 -4.27
C TRP A 301 -12.29 7.10 -3.22
N THR A 302 -12.17 5.79 -3.47
CA THR A 302 -12.59 4.75 -2.52
C THR A 302 -11.77 4.78 -1.24
N LEU A 303 -10.44 4.81 -1.32
CA LEU A 303 -9.61 4.91 -0.12
C LEU A 303 -9.71 6.31 0.51
N GLY A 304 -9.71 7.37 -0.30
CA GLY A 304 -9.86 8.74 0.22
C GLY A 304 -11.15 8.91 1.03
N GLY A 305 -12.28 8.43 0.51
CA GLY A 305 -13.55 8.47 1.24
C GLY A 305 -13.53 7.65 2.53
N LYS A 306 -12.82 6.51 2.56
CA LYS A 306 -12.63 5.70 3.77
C LYS A 306 -11.79 6.44 4.82
N MET A 307 -10.70 7.10 4.41
CA MET A 307 -9.85 7.90 5.30
C MET A 307 -10.67 8.98 6.01
N VAL A 308 -11.45 9.77 5.26
CA VAL A 308 -12.34 10.80 5.82
C VAL A 308 -13.41 10.19 6.70
N SER A 309 -14.05 9.10 6.26
CA SER A 309 -15.10 8.46 7.04
C SER A 309 -14.62 7.86 8.36
N SER A 310 -13.30 7.64 8.52
CA SER A 310 -12.76 7.09 9.76
C SER A 310 -12.79 8.07 10.93
N LYS A 311 -12.85 9.39 10.66
CA LYS A 311 -12.81 10.45 11.69
C LYS A 311 -11.58 10.36 12.59
N LEU A 312 -10.46 9.99 11.98
CA LEU A 312 -9.15 9.74 12.58
C LEU A 312 -8.10 10.49 11.77
N ASP A 313 -8.39 11.76 11.51
CA ASP A 313 -7.70 12.56 10.50
C ASP A 313 -6.22 12.75 10.85
N PHE A 314 -5.88 12.87 12.13
CA PHE A 314 -4.50 13.00 12.60
C PHE A 314 -3.59 11.85 12.17
N ILE A 315 -4.14 10.63 12.02
CA ILE A 315 -3.37 9.46 11.53
C ILE A 315 -3.04 9.68 10.06
N TRP A 316 -4.03 10.07 9.26
CA TRP A 316 -3.88 10.23 7.82
C TRP A 316 -3.02 11.44 7.46
N PHE A 317 -3.21 12.57 8.14
CA PHE A 317 -2.37 13.76 7.95
C PHE A 317 -0.91 13.45 8.23
N ARG A 318 -0.61 12.72 9.31
CA ARG A 318 0.75 12.26 9.60
C ARG A 318 1.32 11.36 8.49
N GLU A 319 0.51 10.50 7.89
CA GLU A 319 0.97 9.66 6.78
C GLU A 319 1.19 10.45 5.48
N PHE A 320 0.32 11.41 5.16
CA PHE A 320 0.55 12.34 4.07
C PHE A 320 1.79 13.20 4.29
N ASP A 321 2.01 13.70 5.51
CA ASP A 321 3.20 14.47 5.87
C ASP A 321 4.47 13.67 5.62
N LYS A 322 4.53 12.39 6.03
CA LYS A 322 5.67 11.51 5.73
C LYS A 322 5.93 11.40 4.22
N PHE A 323 4.88 11.21 3.42
CA PHE A 323 4.99 11.13 1.96
C PHE A 323 5.48 12.44 1.33
N LEU A 324 4.92 13.58 1.76
CA LEU A 324 5.26 14.90 1.23
C LEU A 324 6.66 15.35 1.69
N GLU A 325 7.05 15.03 2.91
CA GLU A 325 8.40 15.23 3.42
C GLU A 325 9.40 14.42 2.59
N PHE A 326 9.11 13.15 2.31
CA PHE A 326 9.93 12.33 1.42
C PHE A 326 10.06 12.95 0.03
N THR A 327 8.94 13.34 -0.57
CA THR A 327 8.90 13.95 -1.90
C THR A 327 9.79 15.21 -1.95
N THR A 328 9.66 16.06 -0.93
CA THR A 328 10.40 17.32 -0.84
C THR A 328 11.89 17.10 -0.60
N LYS A 329 12.26 16.22 0.34
CA LYS A 329 13.68 15.98 0.70
C LYS A 329 14.44 15.19 -0.35
N ILE A 330 13.78 14.27 -1.05
CA ILE A 330 14.44 13.39 -2.02
C ILE A 330 14.39 13.94 -3.43
N PHE A 331 13.21 14.38 -3.89
CA PHE A 331 13.05 14.83 -5.27
C PHE A 331 13.17 16.35 -5.41
N GLY A 332 12.78 17.12 -4.39
CA GLY A 332 12.88 18.58 -4.44
C GLY A 332 12.18 19.16 -5.66
N HIS A 333 12.88 20.00 -6.43
CA HIS A 333 12.35 20.61 -7.66
C HIS A 333 12.05 19.59 -8.77
N THR A 334 12.65 18.40 -8.73
CA THR A 334 12.51 17.37 -9.78
C THR A 334 11.26 16.49 -9.62
N ALA A 335 10.49 16.66 -8.54
CA ALA A 335 9.37 15.77 -8.19
C ALA A 335 8.33 15.57 -9.32
N HIS A 336 8.09 16.59 -10.14
CA HIS A 336 7.15 16.56 -11.25
C HIS A 336 7.66 15.78 -12.48
N LEU A 337 8.98 15.58 -12.59
CA LEU A 337 9.65 14.85 -13.67
C LEU A 337 9.83 13.36 -13.35
N VAL A 338 9.68 12.96 -12.08
CA VAL A 338 9.83 11.56 -11.67
C VAL A 338 8.56 10.79 -12.04
N ARG A 339 8.68 9.84 -12.97
CA ARG A 339 7.57 8.98 -13.39
C ARG A 339 7.13 8.03 -12.27
N CYS A 340 5.88 7.58 -12.33
CA CYS A 340 5.32 6.66 -11.33
C CYS A 340 6.13 5.34 -11.25
N GLU A 341 6.59 4.81 -12.38
CA GLU A 341 7.39 3.56 -12.42
C GLU A 341 8.74 3.73 -11.73
N ASP A 342 9.40 4.88 -11.93
CA ASP A 342 10.67 5.17 -11.29
C ASP A 342 10.48 5.34 -9.77
N TRP A 343 9.36 5.94 -9.37
CA TRP A 343 8.97 6.05 -7.96
C TRP A 343 8.76 4.68 -7.32
N GLU A 344 8.06 3.76 -7.99
CA GLU A 344 7.82 2.40 -7.51
C GLU A 344 9.12 1.62 -7.36
N LEU A 345 10.08 1.82 -8.26
CA LEU A 345 11.42 1.23 -8.11
C LEU A 345 12.14 1.77 -6.88
N ILE A 346 12.08 3.08 -6.62
CA ILE A 346 12.68 3.69 -5.42
C ILE A 346 12.02 3.15 -4.14
N LEU A 347 10.69 3.00 -4.14
CA LEU A 347 9.94 2.45 -2.99
C LEU A 347 10.16 0.94 -2.79
N SER A 348 10.58 0.22 -3.84
CA SER A 348 10.89 -1.21 -3.72
C SER A 348 12.23 -1.49 -3.04
N VAL A 349 13.08 -0.47 -2.85
CA VAL A 349 14.31 -0.59 -2.06
C VAL A 349 13.93 -0.74 -0.58
N GLU A 350 14.50 -1.74 0.09
CA GLU A 350 14.25 -1.98 1.52
C GLU A 350 14.50 -0.72 2.38
N ALA A 351 13.71 -0.60 3.44
CA ALA A 351 13.85 0.48 4.42
C ALA A 351 15.28 0.52 4.99
N GLY A 352 15.80 1.73 5.23
CA GLY A 352 17.21 1.93 5.57
C GLY A 352 18.14 1.98 4.35
N ARG A 353 17.60 1.79 3.14
CA ARG A 353 18.25 2.01 1.83
C ARG A 353 19.71 1.55 1.81
N PRO A 354 19.96 0.23 1.90
CA PRO A 354 21.33 -0.26 2.00
C PRO A 354 22.13 0.10 0.73
N ASP A 355 23.44 0.29 0.89
CA ASP A 355 24.34 0.80 -0.17
C ASP A 355 24.26 -0.03 -1.45
N TYR A 356 24.32 -1.35 -1.31
CA TYR A 356 24.37 -2.25 -2.47
C TYR A 356 23.07 -2.21 -3.30
N PRO A 357 21.87 -2.41 -2.73
CA PRO A 357 20.60 -2.23 -3.45
C PRO A 357 20.45 -0.85 -4.08
N LEU A 358 20.74 0.22 -3.34
CA LEU A 358 20.56 1.58 -3.86
C LEU A 358 21.54 1.88 -5.01
N ARG A 359 22.81 1.49 -4.86
CA ARG A 359 23.80 1.56 -5.93
C ARG A 359 23.37 0.72 -7.13
N LEU A 360 22.88 -0.50 -6.93
CA LEU A 360 22.44 -1.36 -8.03
C LEU A 360 21.27 -0.76 -8.82
N LEU A 361 20.39 -0.02 -8.14
CA LEU A 361 19.28 0.69 -8.78
C LEU A 361 19.77 1.91 -9.59
N PHE A 362 20.74 2.68 -9.11
CA PHE A 362 21.21 3.89 -9.81
C PHE A 362 22.42 3.62 -10.72
N TYR A 363 23.45 3.00 -10.17
CA TYR A 363 24.74 2.76 -10.80
C TYR A 363 25.08 1.26 -10.90
N PRO A 364 24.31 0.50 -11.71
CA PRO A 364 24.59 -0.91 -11.94
C PRO A 364 25.96 -1.10 -12.61
N ARG A 365 26.63 -2.20 -12.28
CA ARG A 365 27.81 -2.67 -13.01
C ARG A 365 27.46 -3.91 -13.82
N ARG A 366 28.28 -4.22 -14.82
CA ARG A 366 28.06 -5.43 -15.63
C ARG A 366 28.13 -6.68 -14.77
N GLU A 367 29.02 -6.72 -13.79
CA GLU A 367 29.20 -7.89 -12.91
C GLU A 367 27.98 -8.14 -11.99
N ASP A 368 27.11 -7.15 -11.82
CA ASP A 368 25.87 -7.30 -11.04
C ASP A 368 24.83 -8.17 -11.75
N TYR A 369 24.85 -8.20 -13.08
CA TYR A 369 23.88 -8.92 -13.91
C TYR A 369 24.49 -10.11 -14.64
N TRP A 370 25.80 -10.14 -14.85
CA TRP A 370 26.49 -11.23 -15.54
C TRP A 370 27.75 -11.65 -14.79
N LEU A 371 27.92 -12.95 -14.58
CA LEU A 371 29.15 -13.55 -14.08
C LEU A 371 29.57 -14.65 -15.07
N ASN A 372 30.78 -14.56 -15.64
CA ASN A 372 31.25 -15.49 -16.69
C ASN A 372 30.23 -15.67 -17.83
N ASN A 373 29.66 -14.57 -18.32
CA ASN A 373 28.59 -14.52 -19.34
C ASN A 373 27.28 -15.24 -18.97
N LYS A 374 27.09 -15.67 -17.73
CA LYS A 374 25.81 -16.21 -17.23
C LYS A 374 25.01 -15.12 -16.51
N LYS A 375 23.73 -14.99 -16.88
CA LYS A 375 22.80 -14.01 -16.28
C LYS A 375 22.52 -14.36 -14.81
N ARG A 376 22.73 -13.40 -13.91
CA ARG A 376 22.37 -13.50 -12.50
C ARG A 376 20.90 -13.12 -12.30
N LYS A 377 20.27 -13.73 -11.29
CA LYS A 377 18.98 -13.28 -10.80
C LYS A 377 19.19 -11.99 -10.01
N ASN A 378 18.45 -10.95 -10.34
CA ASN A 378 18.58 -9.62 -9.74
C ASN A 378 17.17 -9.10 -9.42
N PRO A 379 16.95 -8.40 -8.30
CA PRO A 379 15.65 -7.82 -7.95
C PRO A 379 15.11 -6.87 -9.02
N TRP A 380 16.00 -6.17 -9.73
CA TRP A 380 15.61 -5.22 -10.77
C TRP A 380 16.24 -5.58 -12.11
N PRO A 381 15.65 -6.53 -12.87
CA PRO A 381 16.20 -6.93 -14.16
C PRO A 381 16.31 -5.74 -15.12
N LEU A 382 17.37 -5.73 -15.94
CA LEU A 382 17.52 -4.74 -17.00
C LEU A 382 16.50 -4.97 -18.11
N PRO A 383 16.12 -3.91 -18.85
CA PRO A 383 15.27 -4.03 -20.02
C PRO A 383 15.85 -5.02 -21.06
N PRO A 384 15.02 -5.70 -21.87
CA PRO A 384 15.45 -6.81 -22.72
C PRO A 384 16.57 -6.49 -23.73
N ASN A 385 16.62 -5.24 -24.20
CA ASN A 385 17.65 -4.71 -25.11
C ASN A 385 19.06 -4.71 -24.51
N TYR A 386 19.19 -4.54 -23.19
CA TYR A 386 20.50 -4.51 -22.51
C TYR A 386 21.06 -5.91 -22.18
N ARG A 387 20.66 -6.96 -22.91
CA ARG A 387 21.17 -8.33 -22.67
C ARG A 387 22.64 -8.50 -23.07
N ASN A 388 23.08 -7.72 -24.07
CA ASN A 388 24.42 -7.75 -24.68
C ASN A 388 25.05 -6.35 -24.86
N GLU A 389 24.29 -5.27 -24.64
CA GLU A 389 24.74 -3.89 -24.81
C GLU A 389 25.47 -3.36 -23.57
N GLN A 390 26.36 -2.37 -23.77
CA GLN A 390 26.98 -1.66 -22.66
C GLN A 390 25.94 -0.81 -21.94
N LEU A 391 26.00 -0.78 -20.61
CA LEU A 391 25.15 0.09 -19.81
C LEU A 391 25.38 1.57 -20.23
N PRO A 392 24.35 2.43 -20.20
CA PRO A 392 24.51 3.84 -20.53
C PRO A 392 25.59 4.49 -19.66
N ARG A 393 26.61 5.05 -20.32
CA ARG A 393 27.72 5.71 -19.65
C ARG A 393 27.30 7.12 -19.25
N LEU A 394 27.71 7.53 -18.05
CA LEU A 394 27.55 8.91 -17.59
C LEU A 394 28.58 9.81 -18.29
N SER A 395 28.14 11.00 -18.67
CA SER A 395 29.00 12.06 -19.21
C SER A 395 29.96 12.56 -18.13
N SER A 396 29.45 12.68 -16.90
CA SER A 396 30.22 12.94 -15.68
C SER A 396 30.11 11.77 -14.70
N PRO A 397 31.19 11.01 -14.44
CA PRO A 397 31.17 9.96 -13.43
C PRO A 397 30.77 10.48 -12.05
N TYR A 398 29.88 9.79 -11.35
CA TYR A 398 29.57 10.12 -9.96
C TYR A 398 30.71 9.64 -9.07
N GLN A 399 31.27 10.53 -8.26
CA GLN A 399 32.40 10.20 -7.40
C GLN A 399 32.10 10.57 -5.95
N THR A 400 32.36 9.61 -5.07
CA THR A 400 32.39 9.76 -3.61
C THR A 400 33.79 9.41 -3.14
N ASN A 401 34.09 9.63 -1.86
CA ASN A 401 35.41 9.29 -1.29
C ASN A 401 35.77 7.80 -1.48
N ASP A 402 34.77 6.91 -1.49
CA ASP A 402 34.97 5.46 -1.52
C ASP A 402 34.64 4.80 -2.86
N TYR A 403 33.87 5.48 -3.74
CA TYR A 403 33.37 4.89 -4.97
C TYR A 403 33.32 5.88 -6.13
N ARG A 404 33.65 5.36 -7.33
CA ARG A 404 33.38 5.98 -8.62
C ARG A 404 32.39 5.14 -9.42
N PHE A 405 31.41 5.80 -10.02
CA PHE A 405 30.38 5.18 -10.85
C PHE A 405 30.36 5.82 -12.23
N ASP A 406 30.62 5.02 -13.26
CA ASP A 406 30.69 5.51 -14.65
C ASP A 406 29.42 5.19 -15.48
N TRP A 407 28.45 4.44 -14.93
CA TRP A 407 27.27 3.96 -15.66
C TRP A 407 25.98 4.24 -14.90
N ARG A 408 24.92 4.63 -15.61
CA ARG A 408 23.56 4.77 -15.07
C ARG A 408 22.67 3.61 -15.46
N ARG A 409 21.63 3.36 -14.66
CA ARG A 409 20.62 2.35 -15.00
C ARG A 409 19.83 2.76 -16.24
N PRO A 410 19.74 1.90 -17.27
CA PRO A 410 18.95 2.21 -18.46
C PRO A 410 17.46 2.32 -18.16
N GLY A 411 16.83 3.36 -18.73
CA GLY A 411 15.40 3.61 -18.62
C GLY A 411 14.90 4.06 -17.25
N PHE A 412 15.79 4.21 -16.25
CA PHE A 412 15.45 4.69 -14.90
C PHE A 412 15.76 6.18 -14.77
N LEU A 413 14.76 6.95 -14.31
CA LEU A 413 14.80 8.42 -14.22
C LEU A 413 15.32 9.05 -15.52
N LYS A 414 14.85 8.53 -16.66
CA LYS A 414 15.39 8.86 -17.99
C LYS A 414 15.17 10.33 -18.37
N ASP A 415 14.13 10.95 -17.82
CA ASP A 415 13.73 12.32 -18.11
C ASP A 415 14.49 13.35 -17.23
N LEU A 416 15.36 12.88 -16.34
CA LEU A 416 16.22 13.73 -15.51
C LEU A 416 17.59 13.96 -16.15
N SER A 417 18.13 15.16 -15.92
CA SER A 417 19.53 15.48 -16.19
C SER A 417 20.47 14.58 -15.36
N GLU A 418 21.73 14.45 -15.77
CA GLU A 418 22.71 13.70 -14.96
C GLU A 418 22.89 14.33 -13.57
N GLU A 419 22.88 15.66 -13.48
CA GLU A 419 22.97 16.40 -12.21
C GLU A 419 21.81 16.06 -11.27
N ASP A 420 20.57 16.08 -11.77
CA ASP A 420 19.39 15.72 -11.00
C ASP A 420 19.38 14.23 -10.62
N TYR A 421 19.88 13.38 -11.51
CA TYR A 421 20.04 11.95 -11.25
C TYR A 421 21.00 11.69 -10.08
N HIS A 422 22.13 12.40 -10.05
CA HIS A 422 23.09 12.37 -8.95
C HIS A 422 22.48 12.94 -7.67
N PHE A 423 21.78 14.07 -7.78
CA PHE A 423 21.12 14.72 -6.65
C PHE A 423 20.16 13.76 -5.91
N ILE A 424 19.27 13.06 -6.63
CA ILE A 424 18.34 12.12 -6.02
C ILE A 424 19.10 10.98 -5.32
N PHE A 425 20.15 10.43 -5.95
CA PHE A 425 20.96 9.39 -5.34
C PHE A 425 21.60 9.86 -4.03
N SER A 426 22.24 11.04 -4.04
CA SER A 426 22.86 11.62 -2.85
C SER A 426 21.83 11.85 -1.74
N ARG A 427 20.65 12.40 -2.07
CA ARG A 427 19.58 12.63 -1.10
C ARG A 427 19.05 11.33 -0.47
N LEU A 428 18.90 10.26 -1.26
CA LEU A 428 18.51 8.95 -0.76
C LEU A 428 19.58 8.36 0.18
N MET A 429 20.86 8.57 -0.14
CA MET A 429 22.01 8.15 0.68
C MET A 429 22.14 8.94 1.98
N GLU A 430 21.82 10.24 1.98
CA GLU A 430 21.80 11.09 3.17
C GLU A 430 20.60 10.79 4.08
N ASN A 431 19.44 10.49 3.47
CA ASN A 431 18.17 10.32 4.16
C ASN A 431 17.71 8.85 4.19
N ARG A 432 18.61 7.91 4.51
CA ARG A 432 18.36 6.46 4.37
C ARG A 432 17.15 5.93 5.14
N ASN A 433 16.89 6.53 6.30
CA ASN A 433 15.83 6.12 7.21
C ASN A 433 14.55 6.94 7.03
N LEU A 434 14.51 7.89 6.08
CA LEU A 434 13.33 8.70 5.83
C LEU A 434 12.20 7.80 5.31
N PRO A 435 11.09 7.64 6.05
CA PRO A 435 10.00 6.77 5.62
C PRO A 435 9.27 7.39 4.42
N CYS A 436 8.84 6.55 3.49
CA CYS A 436 7.88 6.94 2.47
C CYS A 436 6.81 5.86 2.38
N PRO A 437 5.62 6.09 2.96
CA PRO A 437 4.57 5.11 2.85
C PRO A 437 4.09 5.04 1.40
N CYS A 438 3.84 3.83 0.91
CA CYS A 438 3.24 3.62 -0.39
C CYS A 438 1.71 3.51 -0.28
N TRP A 439 1.00 3.64 -1.40
CA TRP A 439 -0.47 3.54 -1.39
C TRP A 439 -0.98 2.19 -0.86
N ASN A 440 -0.22 1.11 -1.07
CA ASN A 440 -0.55 -0.21 -0.51
C ASN A 440 -0.39 -0.24 1.01
N ASP A 441 0.58 0.49 1.58
CA ASP A 441 0.72 0.63 3.03
C ASP A 441 -0.50 1.32 3.62
N TRP A 442 -0.98 2.39 2.96
CA TRP A 442 -2.20 3.08 3.37
C TRP A 442 -3.45 2.19 3.25
N CYS A 443 -3.56 1.37 2.20
CA CYS A 443 -4.63 0.37 2.09
C CYS A 443 -4.61 -0.65 3.23
N ASN A 444 -3.43 -1.03 3.71
CA ASN A 444 -3.29 -1.96 4.83
C ASN A 444 -3.54 -1.28 6.18
N LEU A 445 -3.10 -0.03 6.35
CA LEU A 445 -3.39 0.79 7.52
C LEU A 445 -4.90 1.04 7.65
N GLU A 446 -5.61 1.31 6.56
CA GLU A 446 -7.06 1.57 6.57
C GLU A 446 -7.84 0.41 7.17
N LYS A 447 -7.45 -0.84 6.90
CA LYS A 447 -8.09 -2.03 7.48
C LYS A 447 -7.96 -2.08 9.00
N ALA A 448 -6.86 -1.57 9.55
CA ALA A 448 -6.67 -1.48 10.99
C ALA A 448 -7.44 -0.29 11.58
N VAL A 449 -7.36 0.88 10.93
CA VAL A 449 -8.07 2.10 11.32
C VAL A 449 -9.59 1.90 11.35
N ASP A 450 -10.17 1.20 10.36
CA ASP A 450 -11.61 0.88 10.35
C ASP A 450 -12.03 0.01 11.55
N LYS A 451 -11.19 -0.96 11.92
CA LYS A 451 -11.44 -1.80 13.11
C LYS A 451 -11.32 -0.98 14.39
N VAL A 452 -10.29 -0.14 14.50
CA VAL A 452 -10.10 0.75 15.65
C VAL A 452 -11.29 1.68 15.80
N LYS A 453 -11.78 2.31 14.73
CA LYS A 453 -13.03 3.10 14.76
C LYS A 453 -14.20 2.33 15.38
N ARG A 454 -14.36 1.05 15.08
CA ARG A 454 -15.42 0.22 15.67
C ARG A 454 -15.15 -0.06 17.15
N ILE A 455 -13.92 -0.42 17.50
CA ILE A 455 -13.48 -0.64 18.89
C ILE A 455 -13.71 0.62 19.74
N LEU A 456 -13.40 1.81 19.23
CA LEU A 456 -13.60 3.07 19.92
C LEU A 456 -15.08 3.32 20.28
N ARG A 457 -16.03 2.87 19.44
CA ARG A 457 -17.47 2.92 19.78
C ARG A 457 -17.79 2.05 20.99
N HIS A 458 -17.19 0.87 21.09
CA HIS A 458 -17.38 0.01 22.27
C HIS A 458 -16.78 0.67 23.51
N ILE A 459 -15.57 1.22 23.40
CA ILE A 459 -14.91 1.93 24.49
C ILE A 459 -15.76 3.08 25.00
N ALA A 460 -16.32 3.89 24.10
CA ALA A 460 -17.18 5.01 24.47
C ALA A 460 -18.39 4.55 25.30
N ILE A 461 -19.11 3.51 24.87
CA ILE A 461 -20.25 2.96 25.61
C ILE A 461 -19.85 2.30 26.93
N TRP A 462 -18.63 1.75 27.04
CA TRP A 462 -18.14 1.19 28.31
C TRP A 462 -17.91 2.24 29.40
N ILE A 463 -17.62 3.47 28.99
CA ILE A 463 -17.35 4.61 29.88
C ILE A 463 -18.63 5.39 30.12
N ASP A 464 -19.35 5.71 29.05
CA ASP A 464 -20.58 6.47 29.06
C ASP A 464 -21.70 5.68 28.35
N PRO A 465 -22.57 5.00 29.11
CA PRO A 465 -23.64 4.16 28.57
C PRO A 465 -24.69 4.91 27.76
N ASP A 466 -24.80 6.24 27.94
CA ASP A 466 -25.72 7.10 27.21
C ASP A 466 -25.07 7.70 25.95
N TRP A 467 -23.79 7.39 25.71
CA TRP A 467 -23.07 7.87 24.53
C TRP A 467 -23.64 7.27 23.25
N THR A 468 -23.84 8.14 22.26
CA THR A 468 -24.33 7.73 20.94
C THR A 468 -23.40 8.26 19.85
N TYR A 469 -23.03 7.39 18.91
CA TYR A 469 -22.27 7.81 17.74
C TYR A 469 -23.11 8.76 16.86
N PRO A 470 -22.58 9.92 16.44
CA PRO A 470 -23.34 10.88 15.63
C PRO A 470 -23.93 10.26 14.36
N ALA A 471 -25.20 10.58 14.08
CA ALA A 471 -25.89 10.06 12.90
C ALA A 471 -25.24 10.57 11.61
N ALA A 472 -25.28 9.77 10.54
CA ALA A 472 -24.64 10.09 9.25
C ALA A 472 -25.06 11.44 8.64
N ALA A 473 -26.30 11.88 8.90
CA ALA A 473 -26.87 13.13 8.41
C ALA A 473 -26.81 14.28 9.44
N SER A 474 -26.24 14.05 10.63
CA SER A 474 -26.16 15.08 11.68
C SER A 474 -25.04 16.08 11.39
N HIS A 475 -25.23 17.34 11.79
CA HIS A 475 -24.17 18.33 11.77
C HIS A 475 -23.03 17.92 12.73
N ASP A 476 -23.36 17.28 13.85
CA ASP A 476 -22.39 16.82 14.85
C ASP A 476 -21.34 15.88 14.26
N LEU A 477 -21.72 15.02 13.30
CA LEU A 477 -20.76 14.15 12.62
C LEU A 477 -19.74 14.93 11.78
N LYS A 478 -20.08 16.12 11.30
CA LYS A 478 -19.15 16.95 10.50
C LYS A 478 -17.91 17.28 11.31
N ASP A 479 -18.12 17.73 12.54
CA ASP A 479 -17.07 18.22 13.44
C ASP A 479 -16.51 17.12 14.37
N PHE A 480 -17.16 15.94 14.40
CA PHE A 480 -16.71 14.80 15.19
C PHE A 480 -15.30 14.31 14.80
N GLN A 481 -14.43 14.17 15.79
CA GLN A 481 -13.10 13.56 15.68
C GLN A 481 -12.84 12.64 16.87
N TRP A 482 -12.31 11.45 16.60
CA TRP A 482 -12.11 10.44 17.65
C TRP A 482 -11.05 10.82 18.68
N ASP A 483 -10.01 11.56 18.32
CA ASP A 483 -8.98 11.99 19.29
C ASP A 483 -9.53 12.98 20.32
N LEU A 484 -10.40 13.90 19.89
CA LEU A 484 -11.12 14.81 20.79
C LEU A 484 -12.13 14.06 21.66
N GLU A 485 -12.92 13.16 21.06
CA GLU A 485 -13.91 12.38 21.81
C GLU A 485 -13.26 11.50 22.90
N ILE A 486 -12.14 10.85 22.56
CA ILE A 486 -11.40 10.01 23.50
C ILE A 486 -10.68 10.85 24.55
N GLN A 487 -10.19 12.03 24.20
CA GLN A 487 -9.67 12.99 25.18
C GLN A 487 -10.73 13.28 26.25
N ASP A 488 -11.97 13.58 25.84
CA ASP A 488 -13.03 13.94 26.78
C ASP A 488 -13.52 12.74 27.60
N LEU A 489 -13.68 11.57 26.98
CA LEU A 489 -14.18 10.36 27.63
C LEU A 489 -13.15 9.72 28.59
N LEU A 490 -11.90 9.51 28.14
CA LEU A 490 -10.86 8.81 28.90
C LEU A 490 -10.00 9.75 29.75
N PHE A 491 -9.74 10.97 29.26
CA PHE A 491 -8.76 11.87 29.85
C PHE A 491 -9.37 13.18 30.39
N GLY A 492 -10.69 13.38 30.30
CA GLY A 492 -11.43 14.56 30.81
C GLY A 492 -11.47 14.62 32.35
N ASP A 493 -11.94 15.72 32.96
CA ASP A 493 -11.76 16.09 34.40
C ASP A 493 -12.51 15.26 35.48
N LYS A 494 -13.01 14.06 35.17
CA LYS A 494 -13.72 13.21 36.15
C LYS A 494 -12.80 12.68 37.30
N ASN A 495 -13.30 12.65 38.54
CA ASN A 495 -12.53 12.29 39.75
C ASN A 495 -12.19 10.77 39.87
N PHE A 496 -11.33 10.25 39.00
CA PHE A 496 -10.80 8.88 39.09
C PHE A 496 -9.36 8.86 39.58
N ASP A 497 -8.92 7.72 40.14
CA ASP A 497 -7.50 7.44 40.40
C ASP A 497 -6.77 7.31 39.05
N ARG A 498 -6.16 8.41 38.59
CA ARG A 498 -5.54 8.49 37.26
C ARG A 498 -4.06 8.12 37.30
N PRO A 499 -3.56 7.42 36.28
CA PRO A 499 -2.14 7.13 36.12
C PRO A 499 -1.35 8.29 35.48
N PHE A 500 -1.96 9.45 35.23
CA PHE A 500 -1.34 10.60 34.55
C PHE A 500 -1.57 11.92 35.30
N SER A 501 -0.67 12.89 35.09
CA SER A 501 -0.73 14.23 35.70
C SER A 501 -1.87 15.08 35.11
N LEU A 502 -2.44 15.97 35.93
CA LEU A 502 -3.44 16.96 35.49
C LEU A 502 -2.89 17.95 34.44
N ASP A 503 -1.59 18.21 34.49
CA ASP A 503 -0.88 19.10 33.55
C ASP A 503 -0.46 18.40 32.25
N ALA A 504 -0.77 17.11 32.10
CA ALA A 504 -0.40 16.37 30.90
C ALA A 504 -1.22 16.85 29.68
N ASP A 505 -0.58 16.88 28.52
CA ASP A 505 -1.25 17.12 27.24
C ASP A 505 -2.22 15.97 26.92
N ARG A 506 -3.50 16.19 27.22
CA ARG A 506 -4.56 15.19 27.12
C ARG A 506 -4.86 14.78 25.69
N LEU A 507 -4.76 15.71 24.74
CA LEU A 507 -4.91 15.40 23.32
C LEU A 507 -3.80 14.47 22.86
N ARG A 508 -2.56 14.72 23.29
CA ARG A 508 -1.44 13.81 23.02
C ARG A 508 -1.64 12.44 23.67
N LEU A 509 -2.16 12.37 24.89
CA LEU A 509 -2.51 11.10 25.54
C LEU A 509 -3.56 10.32 24.73
N ALA A 510 -4.63 10.99 24.29
CA ALA A 510 -5.67 10.39 23.46
C ALA A 510 -5.12 9.86 22.12
N ARG A 511 -4.29 10.65 21.43
CA ARG A 511 -3.63 10.23 20.19
C ARG A 511 -2.70 9.04 20.40
N ASN A 512 -1.89 9.06 21.45
CA ASN A 512 -1.00 7.94 21.79
C ASN A 512 -1.78 6.65 22.11
N PHE A 513 -2.91 6.77 22.83
CA PHE A 513 -3.81 5.66 23.10
C PHE A 513 -4.37 5.06 21.80
N ILE A 514 -4.87 5.90 20.89
CA ILE A 514 -5.40 5.45 19.60
C ILE A 514 -4.29 4.83 18.74
N ASP A 515 -3.10 5.40 18.70
CA ASP A 515 -1.96 4.85 17.96
C ASP A 515 -1.57 3.46 18.47
N GLU A 516 -1.58 3.26 19.78
CA GLU A 516 -1.29 1.98 20.40
C GLU A 516 -2.38 0.93 20.09
N LEU A 517 -3.66 1.34 20.05
CA LEU A 517 -4.74 0.49 19.57
C LEU A 517 -4.54 0.08 18.10
N VAL A 518 -4.17 1.01 17.22
CA VAL A 518 -3.88 0.72 15.81
C VAL A 518 -2.72 -0.27 15.71
N ARG A 519 -1.64 -0.05 16.47
CA ARG A 519 -0.48 -0.93 16.52
C ARG A 519 -0.86 -2.33 17.00
N GLN A 520 -1.67 -2.42 18.06
CA GLN A 520 -2.18 -3.69 18.59
C GLN A 520 -3.00 -4.45 17.54
N VAL A 521 -3.92 -3.76 16.84
CA VAL A 521 -4.74 -4.37 15.78
C VAL A 521 -3.92 -4.82 14.56
N GLN A 522 -2.83 -4.11 14.22
CA GLN A 522 -1.94 -4.48 13.12
C GLN A 522 -1.04 -5.68 13.44
N THR A 523 -0.55 -5.73 14.68
CA THR A 523 0.43 -6.75 15.13
C THR A 523 -0.22 -8.05 15.55
N ASP A 524 -1.39 -7.98 16.18
CA ASP A 524 -2.11 -9.16 16.63
C ASP A 524 -2.86 -9.84 15.46
N GLY A 525 -2.39 -11.04 15.11
CA GLY A 525 -2.96 -11.87 14.05
C GLY A 525 -4.41 -12.27 14.28
N PHE A 526 -4.93 -12.20 15.51
CA PHE A 526 -6.31 -12.54 15.83
C PHE A 526 -7.31 -11.54 15.23
N TRP A 527 -6.96 -10.26 15.16
CA TRP A 527 -7.83 -9.29 14.49
C TRP A 527 -7.98 -9.56 12.99
N LYS A 528 -7.14 -10.43 12.39
CA LYS A 528 -7.29 -10.85 11.00
C LYS A 528 -8.29 -12.01 10.83
N ASP A 529 -8.81 -12.58 11.92
CA ASP A 529 -9.79 -13.67 11.87
C ASP A 529 -11.19 -13.14 11.49
N PRO A 530 -11.82 -13.68 10.42
CA PRO A 530 -13.17 -13.28 10.02
C PRO A 530 -14.23 -13.50 11.10
N LYS A 531 -14.10 -14.51 11.98
CA LYS A 531 -15.06 -14.78 13.07
C LYS A 531 -15.09 -13.64 14.09
N LEU A 532 -13.98 -12.93 14.27
CA LEU A 532 -13.87 -11.77 15.16
C LEU A 532 -14.47 -10.50 14.57
N ASN A 533 -14.67 -10.43 13.24
CA ASN A 533 -15.38 -9.29 12.63
C ASN A 533 -16.85 -9.23 13.08
N ASP A 534 -17.46 -10.37 13.43
CA ASP A 534 -18.82 -10.40 13.99
C ASP A 534 -18.88 -9.73 15.38
N LEU A 535 -17.78 -9.77 16.14
CA LEU A 535 -17.68 -9.14 17.45
C LEU A 535 -17.50 -7.62 17.38
N LEU A 536 -17.07 -7.10 16.22
CA LEU A 536 -16.93 -5.67 15.92
C LEU A 536 -18.25 -5.01 15.45
N LYS A 537 -19.37 -5.74 15.49
CA LYS A 537 -20.70 -5.15 15.27
C LYS A 537 -20.98 -4.11 16.35
N PRO A 538 -21.71 -3.03 16.02
CA PRO A 538 -21.99 -1.95 16.96
C PRO A 538 -22.46 -2.46 18.32
N PRO A 539 -21.99 -1.88 19.43
CA PRO A 539 -22.52 -2.20 20.75
C PRO A 539 -24.03 -1.91 20.83
N PRO A 540 -24.79 -2.64 21.66
CA PRO A 540 -26.21 -2.37 21.86
C PRO A 540 -26.43 -1.01 22.53
N ASP A 541 -27.56 -0.37 22.21
CA ASP A 541 -27.89 1.01 22.65
C ASP A 541 -27.94 1.19 24.17
N THR A 542 -28.15 0.12 24.94
CA THR A 542 -28.02 0.13 26.40
C THR A 542 -27.40 -1.17 26.90
N LEU A 543 -26.29 -1.08 27.64
CA LEU A 543 -25.70 -2.23 28.37
C LEU A 543 -26.42 -2.53 29.70
N ALA A 544 -27.57 -1.89 29.95
CA ALA A 544 -28.24 -1.85 31.25
C ALA A 544 -29.14 -3.07 31.57
N SER A 545 -29.50 -3.93 30.60
CA SER A 545 -30.37 -5.10 30.86
C SER A 545 -29.59 -6.41 30.90
N ALA A 546 -29.70 -7.13 32.02
CA ALA A 546 -28.94 -8.35 32.36
C ALA A 546 -29.11 -9.54 31.39
N SER A 547 -30.12 -9.52 30.50
CA SER A 547 -30.38 -10.60 29.54
C SER A 547 -29.69 -10.40 28.18
N HIS A 548 -29.50 -9.16 27.74
CA HIS A 548 -28.74 -8.83 26.52
C HIS A 548 -27.23 -8.67 26.79
N SER A 549 -26.85 -8.55 28.06
CA SER A 549 -25.47 -8.30 28.48
C SER A 549 -24.58 -9.55 28.44
N ALA A 550 -25.10 -10.76 28.69
CA ALA A 550 -24.29 -11.98 28.73
C ALA A 550 -23.64 -12.32 27.38
N ALA A 551 -24.43 -12.34 26.29
CA ALA A 551 -23.91 -12.54 24.94
C ALA A 551 -23.01 -11.39 24.46
N TYR A 552 -23.17 -10.18 25.04
CA TYR A 552 -22.25 -9.08 24.77
C TYR A 552 -20.86 -9.36 25.39
N PHE A 553 -20.85 -9.77 26.65
CA PHE A 553 -19.65 -10.01 27.45
C PHE A 553 -18.86 -11.27 27.06
N GLU A 554 -19.42 -12.17 26.26
CA GLU A 554 -18.65 -13.25 25.61
C GLU A 554 -17.42 -12.73 24.85
N ARG A 555 -17.45 -11.48 24.38
CA ARG A 555 -16.28 -10.81 23.76
C ARG A 555 -15.06 -10.84 24.67
N PHE A 556 -15.24 -10.66 25.97
CA PHE A 556 -14.14 -10.54 26.94
C PHE A 556 -13.56 -11.89 27.33
N LEU A 557 -14.19 -12.98 26.90
CA LEU A 557 -13.58 -14.30 26.94
C LEU A 557 -12.40 -14.39 25.95
N HIS A 558 -12.38 -13.55 24.91
CA HIS A 558 -11.29 -13.50 23.94
C HIS A 558 -10.14 -12.60 24.43
N PRO A 559 -8.88 -13.09 24.41
CA PRO A 559 -7.72 -12.35 24.92
C PRO A 559 -7.52 -10.98 24.28
N ASN A 560 -7.84 -10.83 23.01
CA ASN A 560 -7.65 -9.57 22.27
C ASN A 560 -8.59 -8.47 22.80
N TRP A 561 -9.86 -8.77 23.05
CA TRP A 561 -10.81 -7.81 23.64
C TRP A 561 -10.47 -7.51 25.10
N ALA A 562 -10.06 -8.53 25.86
CA ALA A 562 -9.58 -8.32 27.22
C ALA A 562 -8.33 -7.42 27.24
N ALA A 563 -7.42 -7.56 26.27
CA ALA A 563 -6.27 -6.69 26.13
C ALA A 563 -6.67 -5.23 25.81
N ILE A 564 -7.75 -4.99 25.05
CA ILE A 564 -8.29 -3.64 24.87
C ILE A 564 -8.76 -3.05 26.20
N ILE A 565 -9.52 -3.81 27.02
CA ILE A 565 -9.96 -3.36 28.34
C ILE A 565 -8.75 -3.06 29.23
N GLN A 566 -7.76 -3.96 29.25
CA GLN A 566 -6.52 -3.72 30.01
C GLN A 566 -5.83 -2.45 29.54
N HIS A 567 -5.79 -2.18 28.23
CA HIS A 567 -5.21 -0.98 27.68
C HIS A 567 -5.96 0.28 28.12
N VAL A 568 -7.30 0.26 28.12
CA VAL A 568 -8.16 1.34 28.64
C VAL A 568 -7.86 1.61 30.12
N VAL A 569 -7.95 0.59 30.98
CA VAL A 569 -7.78 0.74 32.43
C VAL A 569 -6.35 1.16 32.80
N LYS A 570 -5.33 0.62 32.12
CA LYS A 570 -3.93 1.02 32.35
C LYS A 570 -3.65 2.47 31.90
N SER A 571 -4.35 2.95 30.87
CA SER A 571 -4.12 4.29 30.31
C SER A 571 -4.91 5.37 31.06
N ALA A 572 -6.16 5.07 31.45
CA ALA A 572 -7.09 6.05 31.99
C ALA A 572 -7.40 5.87 33.50
N GLY A 573 -7.08 4.72 34.08
CA GLY A 573 -7.51 4.34 35.43
C GLY A 573 -8.87 3.61 35.41
N PRO A 574 -9.53 3.43 36.58
CA PRO A 574 -10.78 2.69 36.70
C PRO A 574 -12.00 3.49 36.20
N VAL A 575 -12.06 3.73 34.88
CA VAL A 575 -13.04 4.61 34.23
C VAL A 575 -14.30 3.90 33.71
N LEU A 576 -14.34 2.57 33.76
CA LEU A 576 -15.48 1.80 33.25
C LEU A 576 -16.68 1.89 34.19
N THR A 577 -17.89 2.01 33.63
CA THR A 577 -19.11 2.27 34.42
C THR A 577 -20.15 1.16 34.28
N ASN A 578 -21.20 1.19 35.13
CA ASN A 578 -22.31 0.24 35.12
C ASN A 578 -21.86 -1.23 35.06
N ALA A 579 -22.38 -2.01 34.11
CA ALA A 579 -22.05 -3.43 33.96
C ALA A 579 -20.57 -3.68 33.59
N MET A 580 -19.85 -2.64 33.12
CA MET A 580 -18.42 -2.72 32.84
C MET A 580 -17.54 -2.47 34.06
N SER A 581 -18.09 -1.97 35.18
CA SER A 581 -17.30 -1.55 36.34
C SER A 581 -16.52 -2.69 37.00
N ALA A 582 -17.03 -3.93 36.91
CA ALA A 582 -16.35 -5.13 37.41
C ALA A 582 -15.00 -5.37 36.69
N TYR A 583 -14.87 -4.93 35.44
CA TYR A 583 -13.64 -5.09 34.65
C TYR A 583 -12.60 -4.00 34.89
N ASN A 584 -12.88 -3.02 35.77
CA ASN A 584 -11.84 -2.13 36.30
C ASN A 584 -10.84 -2.91 37.17
N ASP A 585 -11.28 -4.01 37.79
CA ASP A 585 -10.38 -4.98 38.42
C ASP A 585 -9.77 -5.88 37.33
N LEU A 586 -8.50 -5.63 36.99
CA LEU A 586 -7.77 -6.43 36.01
C LEU A 586 -7.60 -7.88 36.47
N GLY A 587 -7.61 -8.15 37.77
CA GLY A 587 -7.59 -9.51 38.31
C GLY A 587 -8.86 -10.26 37.93
N PHE A 588 -10.03 -9.64 38.12
CA PHE A 588 -11.33 -10.18 37.70
C PHE A 588 -11.39 -10.39 36.18
N LEU A 589 -10.90 -9.44 35.38
CA LEU A 589 -10.86 -9.58 33.92
C LEU A 589 -10.01 -10.77 33.50
N ILE A 590 -8.83 -10.95 34.10
CA ILE A 590 -7.93 -12.07 33.79
C ILE A 590 -8.54 -13.40 34.23
N SER A 591 -9.19 -13.46 35.40
CA SER A 591 -9.82 -14.69 35.88
C SER A 591 -11.04 -15.13 35.05
N ASN A 592 -11.67 -14.21 34.32
CA ASN A 592 -12.83 -14.51 33.46
C ASN A 592 -12.46 -14.76 31.98
N GLN A 593 -11.19 -14.59 31.60
CA GLN A 593 -10.78 -14.92 30.23
C GLN A 593 -10.93 -16.42 29.99
N MET A 594 -11.48 -16.80 28.83
CA MET A 594 -11.37 -18.19 28.43
C MET A 594 -9.91 -18.46 28.06
N PRO A 595 -9.33 -19.53 28.60
CA PRO A 595 -7.99 -19.91 28.22
C PRO A 595 -7.96 -20.20 26.72
N TYR A 596 -6.98 -19.62 26.04
CA TYR A 596 -6.97 -19.54 24.58
C TYR A 596 -6.05 -20.60 23.98
N SER A 597 -6.57 -21.36 23.02
CA SER A 597 -5.79 -22.25 22.18
C SER A 597 -5.89 -21.83 20.71
N PRO A 598 -4.77 -21.61 20.01
CA PRO A 598 -4.79 -21.28 18.59
C PRO A 598 -5.27 -22.45 17.71
N TRP A 599 -5.35 -23.66 18.26
CA TRP A 599 -5.63 -24.88 17.51
C TRP A 599 -7.06 -24.96 17.00
N GLY A 600 -8.05 -24.55 17.79
CA GLY A 600 -9.44 -24.50 17.35
C GLY A 600 -9.62 -23.61 16.10
N PRO A 601 -9.20 -22.33 16.13
CA PRO A 601 -9.25 -21.44 14.97
C PRO A 601 -8.47 -21.95 13.75
N VAL A 602 -7.27 -22.52 13.95
CA VAL A 602 -6.45 -23.10 12.86
C VAL A 602 -7.19 -24.25 12.17
N ILE A 603 -7.78 -25.15 12.95
CA ILE A 603 -8.52 -26.30 12.44
C ILE A 603 -9.79 -25.84 11.71
N GLY A 604 -10.55 -24.91 12.31
CA GLY A 604 -11.74 -24.34 11.68
C GLY A 604 -11.45 -23.61 10.36
N ARG A 605 -10.33 -22.88 10.27
CA ARG A 605 -9.91 -22.22 9.02
C ARG A 605 -9.52 -23.24 7.95
N THR A 606 -8.74 -24.24 8.32
CA THR A 606 -8.27 -25.29 7.40
C THR A 606 -9.44 -26.11 6.86
N LEU A 607 -10.42 -26.41 7.70
CA LEU A 607 -11.67 -27.07 7.33
C LEU A 607 -12.40 -26.29 6.22
N LYS A 608 -12.62 -24.99 6.41
CA LYS A 608 -13.32 -24.13 5.45
C LYS A 608 -12.60 -23.97 4.11
N GLN A 609 -11.28 -24.08 4.11
CA GLN A 609 -10.47 -24.03 2.89
C GLN A 609 -10.51 -25.37 2.12
N ASN A 610 -10.85 -26.46 2.79
CA ASN A 610 -10.90 -27.79 2.19
C ASN A 610 -12.30 -28.13 1.69
N GLN A 611 -12.57 -27.80 0.43
CA GLN A 611 -13.86 -28.04 -0.21
C GLN A 611 -14.24 -29.52 -0.29
N ALA A 612 -13.27 -30.45 -0.28
CA ALA A 612 -13.56 -31.88 -0.32
C ALA A 612 -14.19 -32.35 1.00
N VAL A 613 -13.69 -31.87 2.14
CA VAL A 613 -14.22 -32.17 3.48
C VAL A 613 -15.54 -31.43 3.72
N CYS A 614 -15.67 -30.18 3.29
CA CYS A 614 -16.92 -29.41 3.46
C CYS A 614 -18.12 -29.98 2.68
N ARG A 615 -17.89 -30.83 1.68
CA ARG A 615 -18.94 -31.48 0.88
C ARG A 615 -19.38 -32.84 1.44
N THR A 616 -18.75 -33.34 2.51
CA THR A 616 -19.15 -34.60 3.12
C THR A 616 -20.41 -34.40 3.97
N PRO A 617 -21.35 -35.37 4.00
CA PRO A 617 -22.60 -35.24 4.77
C PRO A 617 -22.40 -34.91 6.25
N SER A 618 -21.32 -35.41 6.86
CA SER A 618 -20.92 -35.17 8.26
C SER A 618 -20.35 -33.78 8.56
N MET A 619 -20.22 -32.92 7.54
CA MET A 619 -19.71 -31.55 7.68
C MET A 619 -20.72 -30.51 7.16
N LEU A 620 -21.90 -30.96 6.73
CA LEU A 620 -23.02 -30.08 6.37
C LEU A 620 -23.78 -29.60 7.63
N ASN A 621 -23.61 -30.29 8.76
CA ASN A 621 -24.17 -29.91 10.04
C ASN A 621 -23.20 -29.00 10.80
N LYS A 622 -23.65 -27.80 11.15
CA LYS A 622 -22.84 -26.82 11.89
C LYS A 622 -22.40 -27.33 13.27
N ASN A 623 -23.20 -28.18 13.91
CA ASN A 623 -22.87 -28.75 15.22
C ASN A 623 -21.70 -29.75 15.13
N GLU A 624 -21.58 -30.48 14.02
CA GLU A 624 -20.48 -31.43 13.80
C GLU A 624 -19.18 -30.69 13.44
N GLU A 625 -19.28 -29.56 12.72
CA GLU A 625 -18.15 -28.64 12.51
C GLU A 625 -17.65 -28.06 13.83
N GLU A 626 -18.56 -27.60 14.69
CA GLU A 626 -18.24 -27.03 16.01
C GLU A 626 -17.63 -28.08 16.95
N ASP A 627 -18.16 -29.31 16.98
CA ASP A 627 -17.58 -30.42 17.73
C ASP A 627 -16.17 -30.79 17.24
N LEU A 628 -15.95 -30.89 15.92
CA LEU A 628 -14.62 -31.17 15.38
C LEU A 628 -13.59 -30.08 15.70
N VAL A 629 -14.01 -28.81 15.65
CA VAL A 629 -13.16 -27.68 16.06
C VAL A 629 -12.81 -27.76 17.54
N GLN A 630 -13.77 -28.14 18.40
CA GLN A 630 -13.57 -28.32 19.83
C GLN A 630 -12.63 -29.50 20.13
N GLN A 631 -12.86 -30.67 19.52
CA GLN A 631 -11.96 -31.83 19.64
C GLN A 631 -10.55 -31.50 19.14
N GLY A 632 -10.47 -30.72 18.08
CA GLY A 632 -9.22 -30.20 17.54
C GLY A 632 -8.48 -29.26 18.50
N GLU A 633 -9.22 -28.42 19.23
CA GLU A 633 -8.69 -27.55 20.28
C GLU A 633 -8.07 -28.36 21.42
N ILE A 634 -8.79 -29.38 21.91
CA ILE A 634 -8.32 -30.30 22.96
C ILE A 634 -7.06 -31.03 22.51
N PHE A 635 -7.08 -31.62 21.30
CA PHE A 635 -5.93 -32.31 20.74
C PHE A 635 -4.70 -31.39 20.66
N GLY A 636 -4.89 -30.19 20.15
CA GLY A 636 -3.83 -29.19 20.05
C GLY A 636 -3.26 -28.80 21.41
N ALA A 637 -4.13 -28.60 22.42
CA ALA A 637 -3.72 -28.28 23.77
C ALA A 637 -2.92 -29.42 24.43
N LEU A 638 -3.37 -30.67 24.29
CA LEU A 638 -2.67 -31.86 24.80
C LEU A 638 -1.25 -31.97 24.21
N TRP A 639 -1.17 -31.92 22.88
CA TRP A 639 0.11 -32.02 22.18
C TRP A 639 1.04 -30.86 22.53
N HIS A 640 0.53 -29.64 22.55
CA HIS A 640 1.32 -28.43 22.75
C HIS A 640 1.80 -28.33 24.20
N TYR A 641 0.94 -28.59 25.19
CA TYR A 641 1.30 -28.64 26.61
C TYR A 641 2.42 -29.66 26.85
N ARG A 642 2.23 -30.91 26.37
CA ARG A 642 3.20 -32.00 26.50
C ARG A 642 4.55 -31.64 25.87
N SER A 643 4.52 -31.22 24.61
CA SER A 643 5.74 -30.93 23.84
C SER A 643 6.49 -29.73 24.40
N LEU A 644 5.77 -28.66 24.77
CA LEU A 644 6.36 -27.44 25.30
C LEU A 644 6.95 -27.67 26.69
N LYS A 645 6.23 -28.34 27.60
CA LYS A 645 6.74 -28.64 28.95
C LYS A 645 7.98 -29.53 28.90
N SER A 646 7.98 -30.57 28.05
CA SER A 646 9.16 -31.41 27.82
C SER A 646 10.37 -30.59 27.34
N LYS A 647 10.18 -29.74 26.33
CA LYS A 647 11.25 -28.85 25.82
C LYS A 647 11.73 -27.85 26.87
N MET A 648 10.85 -27.31 27.70
CA MET A 648 11.21 -26.38 28.77
C MET A 648 12.02 -27.09 29.86
N LEU A 649 11.67 -28.32 30.24
CA LEU A 649 12.43 -29.14 31.19
C LEU A 649 13.82 -29.48 30.63
N GLU A 650 13.92 -29.85 29.36
CA GLU A 650 15.20 -30.05 28.67
C GLU A 650 16.01 -28.75 28.58
N THR A 651 15.36 -27.61 28.35
CA THR A 651 16.06 -26.31 28.32
C THR A 651 16.61 -25.95 29.71
N ILE A 652 15.90 -26.26 30.80
CA ILE A 652 16.43 -26.08 32.16
C ILE A 652 17.68 -26.94 32.39
N SER A 653 17.69 -28.19 31.91
CA SER A 653 18.82 -29.10 32.11
C SER A 653 20.02 -28.79 31.23
N TRP A 654 19.81 -28.22 30.03
CA TRP A 654 20.86 -27.89 29.05
C TRP A 654 21.28 -26.42 29.01
N GLY A 655 20.49 -25.52 29.62
CA GLY A 655 20.69 -24.08 29.55
C GLY A 655 20.36 -23.47 28.18
N LEU A 656 20.29 -22.14 28.13
CA LEU A 656 19.91 -21.39 26.92
C LEU A 656 20.95 -21.52 25.80
N LYS A 657 22.24 -21.59 26.15
CA LYS A 657 23.38 -21.72 25.22
C LYS A 657 24.31 -22.88 25.56
N GLY A 658 23.75 -24.05 25.91
CA GLY A 658 24.51 -25.26 26.26
C GLY A 658 25.53 -25.74 25.19
N GLY A 659 26.42 -26.66 25.58
CA GLY A 659 27.60 -27.10 24.81
C GLY A 659 27.34 -27.94 23.53
N LYS A 660 28.43 -28.49 22.95
CA LYS A 660 28.52 -29.17 21.62
C LYS A 660 27.51 -30.30 21.33
N LYS A 661 26.65 -30.69 22.27
CA LYS A 661 25.63 -31.75 22.14
C LYS A 661 24.22 -31.30 22.55
N ARG A 662 23.98 -30.00 22.69
CA ARG A 662 22.64 -29.45 22.96
C ARG A 662 21.68 -29.82 21.81
N PRO A 663 20.49 -30.38 22.09
CA PRO A 663 19.50 -30.63 21.06
C PRO A 663 19.12 -29.35 20.29
N GLU A 664 18.93 -29.47 18.98
CA GLU A 664 18.74 -28.31 18.07
C GLU A 664 17.42 -27.56 18.30
N ASN A 665 16.44 -28.19 18.97
CA ASN A 665 15.07 -27.68 19.11
C ASN A 665 14.72 -27.11 20.50
N LEU A 666 15.73 -26.71 21.28
CA LEU A 666 15.56 -26.11 22.61
C LEU A 666 15.55 -24.58 22.57
N ILE A 667 14.84 -23.98 23.53
CA ILE A 667 14.61 -22.53 23.63
C ILE A 667 15.94 -21.77 23.79
N GLY A 668 16.20 -20.81 22.89
CA GLY A 668 17.52 -20.21 22.70
C GLY A 668 17.78 -18.93 23.50
N CYS A 669 16.72 -18.29 24.01
CA CYS A 669 16.84 -17.08 24.81
C CYS A 669 15.79 -16.98 25.93
N GLU A 670 16.03 -16.06 26.86
CA GLU A 670 15.16 -15.83 28.02
C GLU A 670 13.77 -15.30 27.61
N ALA A 671 13.70 -14.42 26.62
CA ALA A 671 12.43 -13.88 26.11
C ALA A 671 11.52 -14.99 25.51
N GLU A 672 12.10 -15.92 24.75
CA GLU A 672 11.38 -17.09 24.24
C GLU A 672 10.92 -18.01 25.38
N TYR A 673 11.71 -18.12 26.45
CA TYR A 673 11.36 -18.93 27.61
C TYR A 673 10.19 -18.32 28.41
N GLU A 674 10.18 -17.00 28.61
CA GLU A 674 9.04 -16.31 29.23
C GLU A 674 7.77 -16.43 28.38
N ALA A 675 7.89 -16.29 27.06
CA ALA A 675 6.78 -16.54 26.15
C ALA A 675 6.27 -17.99 26.26
N ALA A 676 7.17 -18.97 26.37
CA ALA A 676 6.82 -20.37 26.58
C ALA A 676 6.10 -20.61 27.92
N VAL A 677 6.49 -19.92 29.00
CA VAL A 677 5.78 -19.97 30.30
C VAL A 677 4.34 -19.49 30.16
N VAL A 678 4.12 -18.39 29.43
CA VAL A 678 2.76 -17.86 29.19
C VAL A 678 1.94 -18.86 28.38
N VAL A 679 2.47 -19.34 27.25
CA VAL A 679 1.77 -20.30 26.40
C VAL A 679 1.45 -21.60 27.16
N LEU A 680 2.39 -22.09 27.99
CA LEU A 680 2.18 -23.29 28.77
C LEU A 680 1.04 -23.13 29.79
N LYS A 681 0.94 -21.97 30.46
CA LYS A 681 -0.18 -21.65 31.35
C LYS A 681 -1.50 -21.61 30.58
N ASP A 682 -1.53 -20.99 29.41
CA ASP A 682 -2.73 -20.93 28.57
C ASP A 682 -3.20 -22.35 28.19
N GLN A 683 -2.27 -23.22 27.75
CA GLN A 683 -2.62 -24.60 27.40
C GLN A 683 -3.09 -25.40 28.64
N ALA A 684 -2.48 -25.19 29.80
CA ALA A 684 -2.89 -25.85 31.05
C ALA A 684 -4.33 -25.49 31.41
N GLN A 685 -4.67 -24.20 31.37
CA GLN A 685 -6.03 -23.75 31.64
C GLN A 685 -7.04 -24.30 30.60
N VAL A 686 -6.66 -24.43 29.32
CA VAL A 686 -7.51 -25.09 28.30
C VAL A 686 -7.75 -26.56 28.70
N LEU A 687 -6.72 -27.27 29.14
CA LEU A 687 -6.82 -28.65 29.58
C LEU A 687 -7.70 -28.79 30.83
N GLU A 688 -7.54 -27.92 31.83
CA GLU A 688 -8.36 -27.87 33.04
C GLU A 688 -9.84 -27.67 32.71
N ARG A 689 -10.15 -26.75 31.79
CA ARG A 689 -11.53 -26.51 31.29
C ARG A 689 -12.18 -27.78 30.75
N TYR A 690 -11.41 -28.64 30.08
CA TYR A 690 -11.89 -29.90 29.52
C TYR A 690 -11.73 -31.10 30.48
N GLY A 691 -11.48 -30.84 31.77
CA GLY A 691 -11.45 -31.86 32.82
C GLY A 691 -10.14 -32.63 32.96
N TYR A 692 -9.05 -32.17 32.34
CA TYR A 692 -7.73 -32.77 32.50
C TYR A 692 -7.03 -32.21 33.73
N THR A 693 -6.61 -33.10 34.64
CA THR A 693 -5.77 -32.73 35.78
C THR A 693 -4.32 -32.56 35.35
N HIS A 694 -3.71 -31.44 35.73
CA HIS A 694 -2.30 -31.15 35.47
C HIS A 694 -1.57 -30.67 36.73
N ALA A 695 -0.28 -30.95 36.80
CA ALA A 695 0.65 -30.45 37.80
C ALA A 695 1.66 -29.51 37.13
N ILE A 696 1.18 -28.37 36.63
CA ILE A 696 1.97 -27.43 35.81
C ILE A 696 3.27 -26.99 36.49
N ASP A 697 3.28 -26.77 37.80
CA ASP A 697 4.47 -26.35 38.56
C ASP A 697 5.37 -27.51 39.03
N ASN A 698 5.02 -28.76 38.71
CA ASN A 698 5.80 -29.95 39.07
C ASN A 698 6.84 -30.28 37.98
N PHE A 699 8.11 -30.43 38.39
CA PHE A 699 9.20 -30.90 37.52
C PHE A 699 9.04 -32.36 37.07
N SER A 700 8.33 -33.17 37.87
CA SER A 700 8.16 -34.61 37.65
C SER A 700 6.73 -34.97 37.23
N GLU A 701 6.01 -34.03 36.63
CA GLU A 701 4.70 -34.32 36.03
C GLU A 701 4.84 -35.39 34.94
N ASP A 702 3.98 -36.41 34.98
CA ASP A 702 3.91 -37.41 33.92
C ASP A 702 3.27 -36.82 32.66
N LEU A 703 4.11 -36.51 31.69
CA LEU A 703 3.68 -35.92 30.43
C LEU A 703 3.02 -36.93 29.49
N SER A 704 3.12 -38.24 29.76
CA SER A 704 2.50 -39.28 28.92
C SER A 704 0.97 -39.26 29.01
N ALA A 705 0.43 -38.80 30.14
CA ALA A 705 -1.01 -38.63 30.37
C ALA A 705 -1.66 -37.61 29.41
N PHE A 706 -0.88 -36.73 28.77
CA PHE A 706 -1.36 -35.75 27.80
C PHE A 706 -1.20 -36.27 26.36
N SER A 707 -1.78 -37.45 26.10
CA SER A 707 -1.74 -38.15 24.81
C SER A 707 -3.13 -38.65 24.40
N LEU A 708 -3.35 -38.85 23.10
CA LEU A 708 -4.54 -39.54 22.58
C LEU A 708 -4.43 -41.07 22.69
N ASP A 709 -3.23 -41.57 23.02
CA ASP A 709 -2.98 -42.99 23.23
C ASP A 709 -3.65 -43.46 24.53
N ARG A 710 -4.54 -44.46 24.42
CA ARG A 710 -5.33 -45.03 25.53
C ARG A 710 -4.73 -46.30 26.13
N SER A 711 -3.44 -46.57 25.91
CA SER A 711 -2.74 -47.62 26.65
C SER A 711 -2.92 -47.40 28.16
N GLU A 712 -3.26 -48.46 28.90
CA GLU A 712 -3.79 -48.39 30.27
C GLU A 712 -3.04 -47.40 31.17
N PRO A 713 -3.73 -46.55 31.95
CA PRO A 713 -3.08 -45.61 32.84
C PRO A 713 -2.34 -46.41 33.92
N ALA A 714 -1.01 -46.43 33.85
CA ALA A 714 -0.19 -46.89 34.96
C ALA A 714 -0.55 -46.03 36.18
N ALA A 715 -0.90 -46.66 37.30
CA ALA A 715 -1.29 -45.97 38.52
C ALA A 715 -0.25 -44.87 38.88
N ILE A 716 -0.63 -43.61 38.69
CA ILE A 716 0.28 -42.48 38.80
C ILE A 716 0.49 -42.17 40.28
N THR A 717 1.70 -42.39 40.79
CA THR A 717 2.14 -41.82 42.06
C THR A 717 2.82 -40.50 41.75
N ILE A 718 2.11 -39.38 41.95
CA ILE A 718 2.68 -38.03 41.73
C ILE A 718 3.72 -37.76 42.81
N LYS A 719 5.01 -37.80 42.46
CA LYS A 719 6.06 -37.27 43.32
C LYS A 719 6.10 -35.74 43.12
N GLU A 720 5.61 -34.99 44.10
CA GLU A 720 5.53 -33.53 44.01
C GLU A 720 6.93 -32.91 44.12
N THR A 721 7.39 -32.30 43.04
CA THR A 721 8.62 -31.48 42.99
C THR A 721 8.24 -30.09 42.48
N PRO A 722 7.69 -29.20 43.33
CA PRO A 722 7.18 -27.88 42.92
C PRO A 722 8.29 -26.89 42.56
N GLY A 723 7.93 -25.79 41.90
CA GLY A 723 8.84 -24.69 41.55
C GLY A 723 9.29 -24.62 40.10
N PHE A 724 8.75 -25.45 39.20
CA PHE A 724 9.09 -25.44 37.78
C PHE A 724 8.84 -24.06 37.12
N LEU A 725 7.68 -23.44 37.36
CA LEU A 725 7.30 -22.16 36.77
C LEU A 725 8.17 -20.99 37.24
N LYS A 726 8.81 -21.12 38.40
CA LYS A 726 9.74 -20.13 38.97
C LYS A 726 11.19 -20.41 38.59
N CYS A 727 11.48 -21.59 38.05
CA CYS A 727 12.81 -21.94 37.60
C CYS A 727 13.14 -21.19 36.30
N ARG A 728 14.38 -20.74 36.17
CA ARG A 728 14.88 -20.12 34.94
C ARG A 728 16.12 -20.87 34.46
N PRO A 729 16.20 -21.20 33.16
CA PRO A 729 17.38 -21.86 32.61
C PRO A 729 18.58 -20.92 32.74
N LYS A 730 19.71 -21.48 33.18
CA LYS A 730 20.98 -20.73 33.17
C LYS A 730 21.44 -20.49 31.74
N MET A 731 22.21 -19.42 31.51
CA MET A 731 22.84 -19.18 30.21
C MET A 731 23.75 -20.34 29.78
N PHE A 732 24.50 -20.90 30.73
CA PHE A 732 25.33 -22.10 30.59
C PHE A 732 25.13 -23.00 31.81
N THR A 733 25.24 -24.31 31.65
CA THR A 733 25.01 -25.28 32.75
C THR A 733 26.25 -25.55 33.58
N SER A 734 27.43 -25.18 33.08
CA SER A 734 28.71 -25.28 33.80
C SER A 734 29.59 -24.03 33.63
N GLN A 735 30.39 -23.75 34.66
CA GLN A 735 31.38 -22.66 34.64
C GLN A 735 32.46 -22.87 33.56
N ALA A 736 32.78 -24.13 33.24
CA ALA A 736 33.72 -24.48 32.17
C ALA A 736 33.20 -24.10 30.78
N GLU A 737 31.91 -24.29 30.51
CA GLU A 737 31.28 -23.87 29.26
C GLU A 737 31.19 -22.35 29.13
N GLU A 738 30.90 -21.66 30.22
CA GLU A 738 30.92 -20.20 30.26
C GLU A 738 32.31 -19.64 29.97
N ILE A 739 33.36 -20.25 30.55
CA ILE A 739 34.76 -19.90 30.29
C ILE A 739 35.13 -20.20 28.83
N GLN A 740 34.73 -21.34 28.28
CA GLN A 740 34.98 -21.66 26.86
C GLN A 740 34.25 -20.71 25.90
N ALA A 741 33.02 -20.30 26.22
CA ALA A 741 32.27 -19.33 25.44
C ALA A 741 32.95 -17.95 25.49
N LYS A 742 33.38 -17.50 26.67
CA LYS A 742 34.16 -16.28 26.86
C LYS A 742 35.51 -16.33 26.13
N ILE A 743 36.22 -17.45 26.16
CA ILE A 743 37.47 -17.65 25.40
C ILE A 743 37.20 -17.60 23.89
N LYS A 744 36.13 -18.21 23.40
CA LYS A 744 35.77 -18.20 21.98
C LYS A 744 35.36 -16.79 21.51
N GLU A 745 34.64 -16.06 22.34
CA GLU A 745 34.26 -14.67 22.08
C GLU A 745 35.47 -13.73 22.14
N HIS A 746 36.35 -13.93 23.12
CA HIS A 746 37.63 -13.23 23.21
C HIS A 746 38.52 -13.51 22.00
N ASN A 747 38.62 -14.77 21.55
CA ASN A 747 39.37 -15.15 20.34
C ASN A 747 38.74 -14.56 19.06
N ARG A 748 37.41 -14.48 18.98
CA ARG A 748 36.72 -13.77 17.90
C ARG A 748 37.00 -12.28 17.93
N SER A 749 37.03 -11.66 19.10
CA SER A 749 37.40 -10.25 19.27
C SER A 749 38.86 -10.01 18.89
N ILE A 750 39.78 -10.89 19.29
CA ILE A 750 41.20 -10.87 18.89
C ILE A 750 41.34 -11.01 17.38
N GLN A 751 40.65 -11.96 16.74
CA GLN A 751 40.65 -12.09 15.28
C GLN A 751 40.08 -10.85 14.58
N LYS A 752 38.99 -10.29 15.11
CA LYS A 752 38.39 -9.06 14.55
C LYS A 752 39.37 -7.88 14.68
N ASN A 753 40.04 -7.75 15.83
CA ASN A 753 41.04 -6.71 16.07
C ASN A 753 42.35 -6.95 15.29
N SER A 754 42.74 -8.20 15.03
CA SER A 754 43.92 -8.52 14.21
C SER A 754 43.65 -8.21 12.74
N VAL A 755 42.45 -8.48 12.24
CA VAL A 755 42.02 -8.10 10.89
C VAL A 755 41.96 -6.57 10.74
N ILE A 756 41.44 -5.86 11.76
CA ILE A 756 41.46 -4.39 11.80
C ILE A 756 42.89 -3.87 11.78
N ARG A 757 43.78 -4.38 12.64
CA ARG A 757 45.20 -3.98 12.66
C ARG A 757 45.93 -4.30 11.35
N GLN A 758 45.68 -5.45 10.73
CA GLN A 758 46.26 -5.77 9.42
C GLN A 758 45.77 -4.82 8.33
N SER A 759 44.50 -4.43 8.37
CA SER A 759 43.94 -3.43 7.45
C SER A 759 44.51 -2.03 7.67
N GLU A 760 44.81 -1.65 8.92
CA GLU A 760 45.46 -0.38 9.27
C GLU A 760 46.95 -0.38 8.87
N THR A 761 47.66 -1.49 9.07
CA THR A 761 49.06 -1.62 8.63
C THR A 761 49.18 -1.65 7.11
N GLN A 762 48.23 -2.26 6.39
CA GLN A 762 48.15 -2.17 4.92
C GLN A 762 47.83 -0.75 4.46
N LYS A 763 46.93 -0.02 5.14
CA LYS A 763 46.66 1.40 4.85
C LYS A 763 47.90 2.28 5.10
N ARG A 764 48.63 2.06 6.19
CA ARG A 764 49.87 2.80 6.49
C ARG A 764 50.97 2.52 5.48
N LYS A 765 51.20 1.25 5.12
CA LYS A 765 52.18 0.89 4.07
C LYS A 765 51.83 1.51 2.72
N ARG A 766 50.54 1.60 2.38
CA ARG A 766 50.07 2.21 1.13
C ARG A 766 50.26 3.73 1.12
N ASN A 767 50.06 4.39 2.26
CA ASN A 767 50.32 5.83 2.39
C ASN A 767 51.83 6.15 2.43
N GLU A 768 52.67 5.27 3.00
CA GLU A 768 54.13 5.46 3.02
C GLU A 768 54.80 5.16 1.67
N THR A 769 54.13 4.47 0.74
CA THR A 769 54.65 4.25 -0.63
C THR A 769 54.28 5.33 -1.64
N GLU A 770 53.40 6.27 -1.29
CA GLU A 770 53.01 7.39 -2.19
C GLU A 770 53.84 8.67 -1.97
N ASP A 771 54.67 8.75 -0.92
CA ASP A 771 55.48 9.95 -0.55
C ASP A 771 57.00 9.79 -0.74
N VAL A 772 57.47 8.97 -1.69
CA VAL A 772 58.91 8.91 -2.04
C VAL A 772 59.12 9.26 -3.52
N GLU A 773 59.65 10.46 -3.75
CA GLU A 773 60.14 10.95 -5.04
C GLU A 773 61.27 10.07 -5.62
N PRO A 774 61.44 10.02 -6.95
CA PRO A 774 62.39 9.12 -7.60
C PRO A 774 63.80 9.72 -7.64
N GLY A 775 64.73 9.15 -6.88
CA GLY A 775 66.15 9.50 -6.90
C GLY A 775 67.02 8.30 -7.29
N GLU A 776 67.65 8.42 -8.46
CA GLU A 776 68.94 7.87 -8.92
C GLU A 776 69.45 6.51 -8.40
N GLY A 777 69.54 5.55 -9.33
CA GLY A 777 70.83 4.96 -9.70
C GLY A 777 71.34 3.71 -8.99
N VAL A 778 71.78 2.77 -9.85
CA VAL A 778 72.87 1.78 -9.70
C VAL A 778 72.46 0.31 -9.66
N GLU A 779 73.24 -0.42 -10.46
CA GLU A 779 73.18 -1.76 -11.05
C GLU A 779 73.28 -2.97 -10.08
N PRO A 780 73.10 -4.20 -10.60
CA PRO A 780 72.82 -5.41 -9.84
C PRO A 780 74.04 -6.34 -9.67
N GLU A 781 74.09 -7.06 -8.55
CA GLU A 781 74.86 -8.31 -8.39
C GLU A 781 74.04 -9.25 -7.48
N GLU A 782 73.56 -10.40 -7.95
CA GLU A 782 74.25 -11.69 -8.13
C GLU A 782 74.28 -12.55 -6.84
N ASN A 783 73.86 -13.81 -7.00
CA ASN A 783 74.21 -14.99 -6.19
C ASN A 783 73.62 -15.08 -4.75
N THR A 784 73.25 -16.22 -4.18
CA THR A 784 73.22 -17.64 -4.57
C THR A 784 72.42 -18.38 -3.47
N GLU A 785 71.94 -19.58 -3.81
CA GLU A 785 71.90 -20.80 -2.97
C GLU A 785 71.35 -20.73 -1.54
N ALA A 786 70.22 -21.39 -1.29
CA ALA A 786 70.13 -22.79 -0.86
C ALA A 786 70.34 -22.96 0.65
N THR A 787 69.32 -23.46 1.34
CA THR A 787 69.33 -24.79 1.98
C THR A 787 68.08 -24.95 2.84
N ASP A 788 67.27 -25.94 2.48
CA ASP A 788 66.87 -27.07 3.31
C ASP A 788 66.56 -26.89 4.81
N ASN A 789 65.38 -27.45 5.10
CA ASN A 789 65.09 -28.44 6.13
C ASN A 789 64.38 -28.05 7.44
N GLU A 790 63.23 -28.72 7.56
CA GLU A 790 62.71 -29.46 8.73
C GLU A 790 62.29 -28.66 9.96
N ASN A 791 60.98 -28.40 10.09
CA ASN A 791 60.02 -29.31 10.74
C ASN A 791 58.57 -28.84 10.55
#